data_AF-A0A936JJF0-F1
#
_entry.id   AF-A0A936JJF0-F1
#
_cell.length_a   1.000
_cell.length_b   1.000
_cell.length_c   1.000
_cell.angle_alpha   90.00
_cell.angle_beta   90.00
_cell.angle_gamma   90.00
#
_symmetry.space_group_name_H-M   'P 1'
#
loop_
_entity.id
_entity.type
_entity.pdbx_description
1 polymer ?
#
loop_
_entity_poly.entity_id
_entity_poly.type
_entity_poly.pdbx_seq_one_letter_code
_entity_poly.pdbx_strand_id
1 'polypeptide(L)'
;MYDTAGVSLAAQSSILQLNDEMNKLTNGAGGALTSFSERTWLLNCTFSNNIARYRAGALQLLQAPRGAVYPDTTGLNITRQVFQDKNPSLTESDGSTIAQNVISLSELDRTVAEPAVSNSDSRRQLVDDARLAVYHGRVRQLTFDNNRALLSDVDTLRINGNRVVTDTNRIAVLRNSAWNNEAFGGAMLISGRDQDENRKIEIGLGVNDSIRTAAGPFGFVSFGSKDFVTFTNNYAVNRQASPNSRGAKGGALYIGKYTSLIVNGSFRSNYTETPYQINSNSEQYSLGGAIFHENTLGRLQLRGNPSLASEFLNNRAGSGGAVYCDGNSDPRPSPIIGGSDVSNPRIRDYGRRMSFENNTAIAHGGAIYTKRNLTVYGAGGFINDLPLAQAYGTGFTVRFANNTAGFSGGAIAVHLPSIEPPVPIEQRYIRLVRAEFRDNTVGQLAPSSSLEIIKQVQGGGAVYSKNGDLNVIKGVEFNNNRAFNSNGGAIAMVHPRTSSRRFFISDADALTLLPNGTAIGYTSNDSLYDNRRQTVVAADVRSLTRFYNNMAEPNPDSRLQGSGTTQMSANSIDIKRFHPGFIRDVLGNGLRENGVGLGGAIYILDSVTPQRRFRADSIFLNRVRIQNNTAYTGSAVYSDNYDLKVVLTRCLVTSNKSTSPVGRTQDVIGGPLVGADNPASSDLAGATFYGEIIGPIPWTSFNIAANSIYDNDARFIIRLPDAPNSKSVLSGGTGVGFGGVDTLRGNYWGEQKEMFQRLLKQVNLFHHLTVEYKKRFSFKVMVKHTCSS
;
A
#
# COMPACT_ATOMS: atom_id res chain seq x y z
N MET A 1 -41.86 -0.53 -15.64
CA MET A 1 -42.44 -0.82 -14.32
C MET A 1 -43.65 -1.71 -14.52
N TYR A 2 -43.90 -2.66 -13.61
CA TYR A 2 -45.03 -3.58 -13.71
C TYR A 2 -46.34 -2.86 -13.42
N ASP A 3 -47.36 -3.20 -14.21
CA ASP A 3 -48.73 -2.75 -13.97
C ASP A 3 -49.30 -3.45 -12.73
N THR A 4 -50.00 -2.68 -11.89
CA THR A 4 -50.69 -3.19 -10.71
C THR A 4 -52.20 -3.33 -10.92
N ALA A 5 -52.72 -2.90 -12.07
CA ALA A 5 -54.13 -3.04 -12.40
C ALA A 5 -54.53 -4.53 -12.48
N GLY A 6 -55.53 -4.93 -11.70
CA GLY A 6 -56.05 -6.30 -11.68
C GLY A 6 -55.27 -7.30 -10.81
N VAL A 7 -54.27 -6.85 -10.05
CA VAL A 7 -53.52 -7.71 -9.12
C VAL A 7 -54.16 -7.70 -7.73
N SER A 8 -54.14 -8.82 -7.01
CA SER A 8 -54.66 -8.89 -5.63
C SER A 8 -53.93 -7.91 -4.70
N LEU A 9 -54.63 -7.36 -3.70
CA LEU A 9 -54.08 -6.35 -2.76
C LEU A 9 -52.76 -6.80 -2.10
N ALA A 10 -52.64 -8.09 -1.76
CA ALA A 10 -51.42 -8.64 -1.18
C ALA A 10 -50.23 -8.63 -2.16
N ALA A 11 -50.46 -8.99 -3.43
CA ALA A 11 -49.42 -8.97 -4.45
C ALA A 11 -49.12 -7.55 -4.97
N GLN A 12 -50.09 -6.63 -4.93
CA GLN A 12 -49.91 -5.24 -5.32
C GLN A 12 -48.84 -4.52 -4.51
N SER A 13 -48.88 -4.64 -3.17
CA SER A 13 -47.85 -4.05 -2.28
C SER A 13 -46.44 -4.53 -2.62
N SER A 14 -46.32 -5.81 -2.96
CA SER A 14 -45.06 -6.47 -3.27
C SER A 14 -44.51 -6.06 -4.64
N ILE A 15 -45.38 -5.84 -5.62
CA ILE A 15 -45.02 -5.30 -6.95
C ILE A 15 -44.58 -3.84 -6.85
N LEU A 16 -45.25 -3.03 -6.03
CA LEU A 16 -44.87 -1.64 -5.80
C LEU A 16 -43.47 -1.54 -5.17
N GLN A 17 -43.16 -2.39 -4.20
CA GLN A 17 -41.82 -2.47 -3.61
C GLN A 17 -40.75 -2.84 -4.66
N LEU A 18 -41.03 -3.82 -5.52
CA LEU A 18 -40.13 -4.20 -6.61
C LEU A 18 -39.89 -3.05 -7.60
N ASN A 19 -40.96 -2.35 -8.01
CA ASN A 19 -40.85 -1.20 -8.90
C ASN A 19 -40.00 -0.09 -8.26
N ASP A 20 -40.14 0.15 -6.95
CA ASP A 20 -39.31 1.10 -6.21
C ASP A 20 -37.84 0.68 -6.21
N GLU A 21 -37.53 -0.58 -5.91
CA GLU A 21 -36.16 -1.11 -5.98
C GLU A 21 -35.56 -1.05 -7.39
N MET A 22 -36.33 -1.42 -8.42
CA MET A 22 -35.88 -1.31 -9.82
C MET A 22 -35.61 0.14 -10.20
N ASN A 23 -36.46 1.08 -9.77
CA ASN A 23 -36.25 2.50 -10.01
C ASN A 23 -34.98 3.01 -9.31
N LYS A 24 -34.72 2.58 -8.07
CA LYS A 24 -33.47 2.93 -7.36
C LYS A 24 -32.25 2.51 -8.16
N LEU A 25 -32.26 1.30 -8.71
CA LEU A 25 -31.11 0.71 -9.40
C LEU A 25 -30.92 1.25 -10.82
N THR A 26 -32.00 1.59 -11.54
CA THR A 26 -31.94 1.90 -12.98
C THR A 26 -32.09 3.39 -13.32
N ASN A 27 -32.77 4.17 -12.48
CA ASN A 27 -33.03 5.57 -12.81
C ASN A 27 -31.75 6.42 -12.71
N GLY A 28 -31.39 7.10 -13.79
CA GLY A 28 -30.17 7.91 -13.87
C GLY A 28 -28.87 7.12 -13.77
N ALA A 29 -28.90 5.81 -14.09
CA ALA A 29 -27.77 4.89 -13.98
C ALA A 29 -27.54 4.10 -15.28
N GLY A 30 -26.29 3.65 -15.51
CA GLY A 30 -25.92 2.82 -16.66
C GLY A 30 -26.21 3.52 -17.98
N GLY A 31 -25.54 4.66 -18.22
CA GLY A 31 -25.88 5.62 -19.27
C GLY A 31 -26.08 5.02 -20.67
N ALA A 32 -25.44 3.90 -20.98
CA ALA A 32 -25.76 3.07 -22.15
C ALA A 32 -26.57 1.81 -21.79
N LEU A 33 -26.14 1.07 -20.76
CA LEU A 33 -26.75 -0.20 -20.38
C LEU A 33 -26.72 -0.42 -18.86
N THR A 34 -27.87 -0.79 -18.31
CA THR A 34 -27.95 -1.50 -17.01
C THR A 34 -28.45 -2.91 -17.27
N SER A 35 -27.67 -3.91 -16.83
CA SER A 35 -28.06 -5.31 -16.92
C SER A 35 -28.09 -5.99 -15.56
N PHE A 36 -29.11 -6.83 -15.38
CA PHE A 36 -29.23 -7.79 -14.29
C PHE A 36 -29.00 -9.23 -14.78
N SER A 37 -28.93 -9.44 -16.10
CA SER A 37 -29.00 -10.79 -16.64
C SER A 37 -27.65 -11.47 -16.73
N GLU A 38 -27.57 -12.69 -16.21
CA GLU A 38 -26.44 -13.59 -16.40
C GLU A 38 -26.22 -14.00 -17.87
N ARG A 39 -27.22 -13.82 -18.74
CA ARG A 39 -27.13 -14.07 -20.20
C ARG A 39 -26.63 -12.88 -21.01
N THR A 40 -26.13 -11.84 -20.37
CA THR A 40 -25.56 -10.69 -21.06
C THR A 40 -24.28 -11.07 -21.80
N TRP A 41 -24.16 -10.66 -23.07
CA TRP A 41 -22.93 -10.77 -23.85
C TRP A 41 -22.46 -9.39 -24.28
N LEU A 42 -21.20 -9.08 -23.99
CA LEU A 42 -20.54 -7.85 -24.41
C LEU A 42 -19.14 -8.24 -24.89
N LEU A 43 -18.94 -8.25 -26.20
CA LEU A 43 -17.70 -8.66 -26.83
C LEU A 43 -17.24 -7.54 -27.77
N ASN A 44 -16.00 -7.08 -27.62
CA ASN A 44 -15.43 -6.02 -28.46
C ASN A 44 -16.25 -4.72 -28.46
N CYS A 45 -16.89 -4.39 -27.35
CA CYS A 45 -17.71 -3.19 -27.23
C CYS A 45 -16.85 -1.97 -26.87
N THR A 46 -17.17 -0.84 -27.50
CA THR A 46 -16.64 0.48 -27.13
C THR A 46 -17.77 1.36 -26.63
N PHE A 47 -17.61 1.90 -25.42
CA PHE A 47 -18.52 2.85 -24.82
C PHE A 47 -17.84 4.21 -24.77
N SER A 48 -18.38 5.18 -25.51
CA SER A 48 -17.79 6.52 -25.60
C SER A 48 -18.78 7.63 -25.31
N ASN A 49 -18.35 8.62 -24.54
CA ASN A 49 -19.11 9.85 -24.26
C ASN A 49 -20.47 9.62 -23.57
N ASN A 50 -20.70 8.47 -22.93
CA ASN A 50 -21.93 8.21 -22.22
C ASN A 50 -22.00 9.00 -20.91
N ILE A 51 -23.21 9.35 -20.48
CA ILE A 51 -23.47 10.05 -19.24
C ILE A 51 -24.55 9.33 -18.43
N ALA A 52 -24.30 9.20 -17.14
CA ALA A 52 -25.31 8.87 -16.14
C ALA A 52 -25.35 9.96 -15.05
N ARG A 53 -26.52 10.15 -14.44
CA ARG A 53 -26.72 11.16 -13.39
C ARG A 53 -26.11 10.73 -12.05
N TYR A 54 -26.21 9.44 -11.73
CA TYR A 54 -25.83 8.93 -10.41
C TYR A 54 -24.76 7.83 -10.48
N ARG A 55 -24.88 6.87 -11.39
CA ARG A 55 -24.05 5.66 -11.35
C ARG A 55 -23.74 5.13 -12.74
N ALA A 56 -22.54 4.56 -12.93
CA ALA A 56 -22.13 3.88 -14.16
C ALA A 56 -22.37 4.75 -15.40
N GLY A 57 -21.44 5.65 -15.72
CA GLY A 57 -21.61 6.55 -16.86
C GLY A 57 -21.90 5.84 -18.19
N ALA A 58 -21.45 4.59 -18.36
CA ALA A 58 -21.81 3.74 -19.49
C ALA A 58 -22.51 2.44 -19.09
N LEU A 59 -21.87 1.60 -18.26
CA LEU A 59 -22.27 0.21 -18.07
C LEU A 59 -22.47 -0.14 -16.60
N GLN A 60 -23.64 -0.71 -16.28
CA GLN A 60 -23.96 -1.20 -14.95
C GLN A 60 -24.29 -2.70 -15.00
N LEU A 61 -23.59 -3.51 -14.20
CA LEU A 61 -23.82 -4.94 -14.06
C LEU A 61 -24.19 -5.28 -12.62
N LEU A 62 -25.44 -5.67 -12.39
CA LEU A 62 -25.99 -5.85 -11.04
C LEU A 62 -26.57 -7.23 -10.81
N GLN A 63 -26.67 -7.58 -9.53
CA GLN A 63 -27.59 -8.60 -9.06
C GLN A 63 -29.03 -8.04 -9.03
N ALA A 64 -30.02 -8.85 -9.41
CA ALA A 64 -31.43 -8.46 -9.36
C ALA A 64 -31.93 -8.16 -7.92
N PRO A 65 -32.88 -7.22 -7.76
CA PRO A 65 -33.43 -6.83 -6.45
C PRO A 65 -34.27 -7.93 -5.77
N ARG A 66 -34.60 -7.76 -4.48
CA ARG A 66 -35.47 -8.66 -3.69
C ARG A 66 -36.87 -8.04 -3.54
N GLY A 67 -37.93 -8.84 -3.52
CA GLY A 67 -39.30 -8.36 -3.23
C GLY A 67 -40.22 -9.45 -2.68
N ALA A 68 -41.37 -9.10 -2.09
CA ALA A 68 -42.30 -10.07 -1.50
C ALA A 68 -43.07 -10.95 -2.52
N VAL A 69 -43.11 -10.58 -3.81
CA VAL A 69 -43.53 -11.47 -4.93
C VAL A 69 -42.49 -12.56 -5.18
N TYR A 70 -41.30 -12.37 -4.61
CA TYR A 70 -40.05 -12.96 -5.03
C TYR A 70 -39.29 -13.50 -3.81
N PRO A 71 -39.77 -14.61 -3.22
CA PRO A 71 -39.11 -15.18 -2.05
C PRO A 71 -37.66 -15.54 -2.37
N ASP A 72 -36.85 -15.60 -1.32
CA ASP A 72 -35.52 -16.22 -1.37
C ASP A 72 -35.61 -17.58 -2.08
N THR A 73 -34.49 -18.05 -2.61
CA THR A 73 -34.28 -19.32 -3.34
C THR A 73 -35.00 -20.57 -2.76
N THR A 74 -35.48 -20.49 -1.52
CA THR A 74 -36.45 -21.37 -0.88
C THR A 74 -37.65 -21.68 -1.79
N GLY A 75 -37.76 -22.95 -2.22
CA GLY A 75 -38.86 -23.44 -3.06
C GLY A 75 -38.64 -23.29 -4.58
N LEU A 76 -37.55 -22.66 -5.03
CA LEU A 76 -37.24 -22.52 -6.46
C LEU A 76 -36.45 -23.71 -7.04
N ASN A 77 -36.11 -24.73 -6.24
CA ASN A 77 -35.29 -25.88 -6.64
C ASN A 77 -34.00 -25.48 -7.39
N ILE A 78 -33.40 -24.35 -7.04
CA ILE A 78 -32.17 -23.87 -7.70
C ILE A 78 -30.97 -24.51 -7.02
N THR A 79 -30.26 -25.36 -7.76
CA THR A 79 -29.02 -25.96 -7.29
C THR A 79 -27.91 -24.90 -7.34
N ARG A 80 -27.14 -24.79 -6.27
CA ARG A 80 -25.86 -24.10 -6.30
C ARG A 80 -24.79 -25.06 -6.80
N GLN A 81 -23.97 -24.60 -7.74
CA GLN A 81 -22.88 -25.39 -8.27
C GLN A 81 -21.56 -24.79 -7.81
N VAL A 82 -20.71 -25.66 -7.26
CA VAL A 82 -19.33 -25.31 -6.95
C VAL A 82 -18.52 -25.51 -8.22
N PHE A 83 -18.23 -24.41 -8.91
CA PHE A 83 -17.28 -24.43 -10.01
C PHE A 83 -15.89 -24.16 -9.46
N GLN A 84 -14.97 -25.10 -9.68
CA GLN A 84 -13.56 -24.92 -9.28
C GLN A 84 -12.75 -24.22 -10.37
N ASP A 85 -13.14 -24.34 -11.63
CA ASP A 85 -12.32 -23.88 -12.77
C ASP A 85 -13.16 -23.51 -14.01
N LYS A 86 -14.41 -23.05 -13.82
CA LYS A 86 -15.26 -22.55 -14.93
C LYS A 86 -14.53 -21.49 -15.76
N ASN A 87 -13.77 -20.65 -15.09
CA ASN A 87 -12.83 -19.72 -15.71
C ASN A 87 -11.43 -19.99 -15.13
N PRO A 88 -10.54 -20.68 -15.88
CA PRO A 88 -9.22 -21.08 -15.41
C PRO A 88 -8.31 -19.91 -15.03
N SER A 89 -8.62 -18.70 -15.49
CA SER A 89 -7.85 -17.50 -15.19
C SER A 89 -8.20 -16.91 -13.82
N LEU A 90 -9.29 -17.36 -13.19
CA LEU A 90 -9.69 -16.96 -11.84
C LEU A 90 -9.04 -17.87 -10.80
N THR A 91 -7.86 -17.47 -10.35
CA THR A 91 -7.03 -18.19 -9.39
C THR A 91 -6.69 -17.32 -8.18
N GLU A 92 -6.20 -17.93 -7.12
CA GLU A 92 -5.49 -17.22 -6.05
C GLU A 92 -4.14 -16.67 -6.55
N SER A 93 -3.47 -15.83 -5.74
CA SER A 93 -2.16 -15.28 -6.08
C SER A 93 -1.03 -16.32 -6.15
N ASP A 94 -1.25 -17.51 -5.59
CA ASP A 94 -0.36 -18.67 -5.70
C ASP A 94 -0.72 -19.61 -6.86
N GLY A 95 -1.78 -19.29 -7.62
CA GLY A 95 -2.25 -20.09 -8.74
C GLY A 95 -3.24 -21.20 -8.37
N SER A 96 -3.55 -21.38 -7.08
CA SER A 96 -4.60 -22.33 -6.67
C SER A 96 -5.98 -21.89 -7.19
N THR A 97 -6.87 -22.87 -7.39
CA THR A 97 -8.20 -22.63 -7.94
C THR A 97 -9.10 -21.95 -6.92
N ILE A 98 -9.94 -21.02 -7.37
CA ILE A 98 -10.97 -20.40 -6.52
C ILE A 98 -12.25 -21.20 -6.68
N ALA A 99 -12.59 -22.00 -5.66
CA ALA A 99 -13.88 -22.68 -5.61
C ALA A 99 -14.99 -21.67 -5.34
N GLN A 100 -15.87 -21.46 -6.33
CA GLN A 100 -16.97 -20.51 -6.21
C GLN A 100 -18.31 -21.24 -6.18
N ASN A 101 -19.08 -21.01 -5.11
CA ASN A 101 -20.41 -21.56 -4.94
C ASN A 101 -21.45 -20.61 -5.53
N VAL A 102 -21.65 -20.68 -6.83
CA VAL A 102 -22.56 -19.81 -7.57
C VAL A 102 -23.87 -20.51 -7.91
N ILE A 103 -24.88 -19.72 -8.19
CA ILE A 103 -26.19 -20.21 -8.62
C ILE A 103 -26.07 -20.68 -10.06
N SER A 104 -26.51 -21.92 -10.34
CA SER A 104 -26.67 -22.35 -11.73
C SER A 104 -28.02 -21.88 -12.25
N LEU A 105 -27.97 -20.97 -13.22
CA LEU A 105 -29.14 -20.39 -13.88
C LEU A 105 -29.12 -20.61 -15.39
N SER A 106 -27.94 -20.62 -16.00
CA SER A 106 -27.79 -20.98 -17.40
C SER A 106 -26.76 -22.08 -17.58
N GLU A 107 -27.20 -23.16 -18.20
CA GLU A 107 -26.40 -24.30 -18.65
C GLU A 107 -26.04 -24.14 -20.15
N LEU A 108 -26.00 -22.90 -20.67
CA LEU A 108 -25.67 -22.57 -22.08
C LEU A 108 -24.37 -23.22 -22.58
N ASP A 109 -23.44 -23.49 -21.66
CA ASP A 109 -22.13 -24.05 -21.99
C ASP A 109 -22.02 -25.55 -21.64
N ARG A 110 -23.13 -26.21 -21.29
CA ARG A 110 -23.20 -27.60 -20.81
C ARG A 110 -24.37 -28.35 -21.44
N THR A 111 -24.18 -29.65 -21.69
CA THR A 111 -25.23 -30.54 -22.20
C THR A 111 -26.07 -31.10 -21.05
N VAL A 112 -26.72 -30.22 -20.28
CA VAL A 112 -27.65 -30.58 -19.20
C VAL A 112 -28.92 -29.74 -19.30
N ALA A 113 -30.03 -30.25 -18.77
CA ALA A 113 -31.29 -29.52 -18.77
C ALA A 113 -31.19 -28.26 -17.92
N GLU A 114 -31.66 -27.13 -18.47
CA GLU A 114 -31.75 -25.87 -17.75
C GLU A 114 -32.71 -26.01 -16.55
N PRO A 115 -32.41 -25.39 -15.40
CA PRO A 115 -33.33 -25.35 -14.27
C PRO A 115 -34.70 -24.76 -14.67
N ALA A 116 -35.78 -25.22 -14.03
CA ALA A 116 -37.14 -24.71 -14.28
C ALA A 116 -37.38 -23.25 -13.83
N VAL A 117 -36.36 -22.57 -13.30
CA VAL A 117 -36.38 -21.12 -13.09
C VAL A 117 -35.97 -20.38 -14.36
N SER A 118 -35.18 -21.02 -15.23
CA SER A 118 -34.52 -20.47 -16.40
C SER A 118 -35.38 -20.46 -17.67
N ASN A 119 -36.54 -21.11 -17.61
CA ASN A 119 -37.53 -21.20 -18.67
C ASN A 119 -38.66 -20.16 -18.54
N SER A 120 -38.57 -19.23 -17.58
CA SER A 120 -39.57 -18.19 -17.34
C SER A 120 -38.91 -16.87 -16.96
N ASP A 121 -39.14 -15.82 -17.74
CA ASP A 121 -38.53 -14.50 -17.51
C ASP A 121 -38.91 -13.90 -16.15
N SER A 122 -40.16 -14.08 -15.73
CA SER A 122 -40.63 -13.62 -14.42
C SER A 122 -39.95 -14.35 -13.26
N ARG A 123 -39.56 -15.62 -13.45
CA ARG A 123 -38.78 -16.39 -12.48
C ARG A 123 -37.30 -16.04 -12.53
N ARG A 124 -36.73 -15.76 -13.70
CA ARG A 124 -35.32 -15.35 -13.81
C ARG A 124 -35.05 -14.03 -13.10
N GLN A 125 -35.98 -13.08 -13.16
CA GLN A 125 -35.89 -11.81 -12.43
C GLN A 125 -35.70 -11.95 -10.91
N LEU A 126 -36.04 -13.11 -10.32
CA LEU A 126 -35.80 -13.44 -8.90
C LEU A 126 -34.32 -13.57 -8.54
N VAL A 127 -33.57 -14.10 -9.50
CA VAL A 127 -32.29 -14.76 -9.24
C VAL A 127 -31.20 -14.32 -10.18
N ASP A 128 -31.54 -13.62 -11.26
CA ASP A 128 -30.60 -13.13 -12.26
C ASP A 128 -29.52 -12.25 -11.62
N ASP A 129 -28.30 -12.44 -12.11
CA ASP A 129 -27.13 -11.71 -11.65
C ASP A 129 -26.17 -11.50 -12.81
N ALA A 130 -26.03 -10.25 -13.26
CA ALA A 130 -25.17 -9.94 -14.39
C ALA A 130 -23.68 -10.19 -14.09
N ARG A 131 -23.29 -10.32 -12.82
CA ARG A 131 -21.92 -10.69 -12.44
C ARG A 131 -21.59 -12.11 -12.89
N LEU A 132 -22.58 -13.00 -12.97
CA LEU A 132 -22.39 -14.34 -13.51
C LEU A 132 -22.03 -14.31 -15.00
N ALA A 133 -22.54 -13.34 -15.77
CA ALA A 133 -22.14 -13.17 -17.17
C ALA A 133 -20.63 -12.90 -17.29
N VAL A 134 -20.10 -12.04 -16.40
CA VAL A 134 -18.66 -11.74 -16.33
C VAL A 134 -17.88 -12.99 -15.89
N TYR A 135 -18.35 -13.70 -14.86
CA TYR A 135 -17.75 -14.95 -14.38
C TYR A 135 -17.64 -16.00 -15.49
N HIS A 136 -18.68 -16.14 -16.31
CA HIS A 136 -18.74 -17.05 -17.44
C HIS A 136 -17.97 -16.57 -18.68
N GLY A 137 -17.25 -15.44 -18.61
CA GLY A 137 -16.45 -14.93 -19.72
C GLY A 137 -17.28 -14.40 -20.89
N ARG A 138 -18.52 -13.96 -20.66
CA ARG A 138 -19.39 -13.40 -21.70
C ARG A 138 -19.18 -11.89 -21.91
N VAL A 139 -18.44 -11.26 -20.98
CA VAL A 139 -18.12 -9.83 -20.97
C VAL A 139 -16.60 -9.68 -21.10
N ARG A 140 -16.12 -9.27 -22.28
CA ARG A 140 -14.72 -9.33 -22.68
C ARG A 140 -14.36 -8.23 -23.68
N GLN A 141 -13.09 -7.83 -23.71
CA GLN A 141 -12.53 -6.91 -24.70
C GLN A 141 -13.30 -5.58 -24.75
N LEU A 142 -13.32 -4.87 -23.62
CA LEU A 142 -14.11 -3.65 -23.46
C LEU A 142 -13.23 -2.40 -23.49
N THR A 143 -13.71 -1.37 -24.16
CA THR A 143 -13.11 -0.03 -24.15
C THR A 143 -14.11 1.01 -23.65
N PHE A 144 -13.69 1.81 -22.68
CA PHE A 144 -14.45 2.92 -22.13
C PHE A 144 -13.67 4.22 -22.30
N ASP A 145 -14.20 5.15 -23.08
CA ASP A 145 -13.57 6.45 -23.33
C ASP A 145 -14.51 7.62 -23.03
N ASN A 146 -14.06 8.54 -22.18
CA ASN A 146 -14.76 9.78 -21.86
C ASN A 146 -16.21 9.60 -21.36
N ASN A 147 -16.49 8.51 -20.64
CA ASN A 147 -17.79 8.31 -19.98
C ASN A 147 -17.82 8.99 -18.61
N ARG A 148 -18.99 9.41 -18.17
CA ARG A 148 -19.12 10.13 -16.90
C ARG A 148 -20.35 9.80 -16.06
N ALA A 149 -20.14 9.75 -14.75
CA ALA A 149 -21.20 9.89 -13.76
C ALA A 149 -21.16 11.32 -13.21
N LEU A 150 -22.17 12.13 -13.52
CA LEU A 150 -22.21 13.54 -13.14
C LEU A 150 -23.45 13.84 -12.30
N LEU A 151 -23.25 13.99 -10.99
CA LEU A 151 -24.28 14.49 -10.10
C LEU A 151 -24.24 16.02 -10.09
N SER A 152 -25.17 16.61 -10.82
CA SER A 152 -25.39 18.05 -10.98
C SER A 152 -26.89 18.35 -11.07
N ASP A 153 -27.29 19.56 -10.71
CA ASP A 153 -28.59 20.08 -11.14
C ASP A 153 -28.54 20.50 -12.62
N VAL A 154 -29.73 20.58 -13.23
CA VAL A 154 -29.95 20.99 -14.62
C VAL A 154 -30.76 22.27 -14.62
N ASP A 155 -30.36 23.25 -15.41
CA ASP A 155 -31.04 24.55 -15.53
C ASP A 155 -30.98 25.07 -16.97
N THR A 156 -31.79 26.08 -17.28
CA THR A 156 -31.79 26.75 -18.58
C THR A 156 -30.82 27.93 -18.54
N LEU A 157 -29.66 27.79 -19.17
CA LEU A 157 -28.64 28.83 -19.26
C LEU A 157 -28.67 29.53 -20.62
N ARG A 158 -28.26 30.81 -20.67
CA ARG A 158 -28.01 31.52 -21.93
C ARG A 158 -26.56 31.32 -22.37
N ILE A 159 -26.34 30.60 -23.47
CA ILE A 159 -25.03 30.40 -24.09
C ILE A 159 -25.09 31.05 -25.48
N ASN A 160 -24.24 32.05 -25.73
CA ASN A 160 -24.24 32.83 -26.97
C ASN A 160 -25.64 33.37 -27.35
N GLY A 161 -26.40 33.86 -26.36
CA GLY A 161 -27.75 34.39 -26.55
C GLY A 161 -28.87 33.34 -26.63
N ASN A 162 -28.55 32.07 -26.88
CA ASN A 162 -29.51 30.97 -26.95
C ASN A 162 -29.78 30.35 -25.57
N ARG A 163 -31.03 30.00 -25.29
CA ARG A 163 -31.41 29.25 -24.09
C ARG A 163 -31.13 27.77 -24.30
N VAL A 164 -30.24 27.21 -23.50
CA VAL A 164 -29.83 25.80 -23.55
C VAL A 164 -30.04 25.18 -22.18
N VAL A 165 -30.77 24.06 -22.14
CA VAL A 165 -30.90 23.25 -20.92
C VAL A 165 -29.61 22.46 -20.75
N THR A 166 -28.88 22.69 -19.65
CA THR A 166 -27.57 22.08 -19.44
C THR A 166 -27.25 21.89 -17.96
N ASP A 167 -26.23 21.08 -17.67
CA ASP A 167 -25.73 20.85 -16.32
C ASP A 167 -25.14 22.13 -15.73
N THR A 168 -25.61 22.53 -14.56
CA THR A 168 -25.12 23.77 -13.92
C THR A 168 -23.80 23.55 -13.21
N ASN A 169 -22.84 24.45 -13.39
CA ASN A 169 -21.63 24.48 -12.57
C ASN A 169 -21.86 25.28 -11.27
N ARG A 170 -22.68 24.72 -10.36
CA ARG A 170 -22.92 25.23 -9.01
C ARG A 170 -23.21 24.07 -8.06
N ILE A 171 -23.34 24.37 -6.76
CA ILE A 171 -23.74 23.40 -5.73
C ILE A 171 -25.05 22.73 -6.14
N ALA A 172 -25.04 21.39 -6.19
CA ALA A 172 -26.23 20.60 -6.47
C ALA A 172 -27.04 20.33 -5.20
N VAL A 173 -28.37 20.27 -5.34
CA VAL A 173 -29.29 19.97 -4.24
C VAL A 173 -29.05 18.56 -3.69
N LEU A 174 -28.96 18.44 -2.35
CA LEU A 174 -29.02 17.16 -1.66
C LEU A 174 -30.45 16.62 -1.71
N ARG A 175 -30.61 15.39 -2.20
CA ARG A 175 -31.92 14.74 -2.33
C ARG A 175 -32.24 13.92 -1.08
N ASN A 176 -33.53 13.81 -0.72
CA ASN A 176 -33.98 13.02 0.43
C ASN A 176 -33.63 11.53 0.28
N SER A 177 -33.66 11.02 -0.94
CA SER A 177 -33.32 9.63 -1.25
C SER A 177 -31.82 9.47 -1.44
N ALA A 178 -31.20 8.61 -0.62
CA ALA A 178 -29.75 8.42 -0.60
C ALA A 178 -29.15 7.98 -1.96
N TRP A 179 -29.88 7.19 -2.74
CA TRP A 179 -29.44 6.69 -4.04
C TRP A 179 -29.31 7.79 -5.11
N ASN A 180 -29.96 8.95 -4.93
CA ASN A 180 -29.81 10.12 -5.78
C ASN A 180 -28.62 11.02 -5.39
N ASN A 181 -27.86 10.63 -4.37
CA ASN A 181 -26.73 11.40 -3.84
C ASN A 181 -25.37 10.76 -4.20
N GLU A 182 -25.37 9.82 -5.13
CA GLU A 182 -24.22 9.02 -5.54
C GLU A 182 -23.67 9.51 -6.89
N ALA A 183 -22.34 9.50 -7.05
CA ALA A 183 -21.65 9.69 -8.33
C ALA A 183 -20.59 8.59 -8.45
N PHE A 184 -21.00 7.37 -8.81
CA PHE A 184 -20.13 6.18 -8.72
C PHE A 184 -19.88 5.55 -10.08
N GLY A 185 -18.63 5.13 -10.35
CA GLY A 185 -18.27 4.44 -11.58
C GLY A 185 -18.45 5.36 -12.79
N GLY A 186 -17.46 6.21 -13.07
CA GLY A 186 -17.56 7.15 -14.20
C GLY A 186 -17.77 6.44 -15.54
N ALA A 187 -17.27 5.21 -15.70
CA ALA A 187 -17.61 4.35 -16.81
C ALA A 187 -18.49 3.16 -16.39
N MET A 188 -18.03 2.40 -15.40
CA MET A 188 -18.59 1.09 -15.08
C MET A 188 -18.87 0.94 -13.59
N LEU A 189 -19.99 0.31 -13.26
CA LEU A 189 -20.33 -0.11 -11.91
C LEU A 189 -20.71 -1.59 -11.93
N ILE A 190 -20.14 -2.36 -11.00
CA ILE A 190 -20.49 -3.77 -10.79
C ILE A 190 -20.79 -3.97 -9.32
N SER A 191 -21.95 -4.50 -8.98
CA SER A 191 -22.30 -4.74 -7.57
C SER A 191 -23.29 -5.87 -7.39
N GLY A 192 -23.13 -6.61 -6.30
CA GLY A 192 -24.18 -7.45 -5.75
C GLY A 192 -25.23 -6.62 -5.01
N ARG A 193 -26.24 -7.32 -4.51
CA ARG A 193 -27.30 -6.75 -3.70
C ARG A 193 -26.85 -6.61 -2.24
N ASP A 194 -27.29 -5.55 -1.57
CA ASP A 194 -27.07 -5.38 -0.13
C ASP A 194 -27.62 -6.56 0.68
N GLN A 195 -26.92 -6.93 1.75
CA GLN A 195 -27.28 -8.02 2.69
C GLN A 195 -27.39 -9.44 2.09
N ASP A 196 -26.95 -9.68 0.85
CA ASP A 196 -26.95 -11.00 0.22
C ASP A 196 -25.54 -11.61 0.12
N GLU A 197 -24.91 -11.80 1.27
CA GLU A 197 -23.55 -12.34 1.36
C GLU A 197 -23.38 -13.74 0.78
N ASN A 198 -24.47 -14.51 0.73
CA ASN A 198 -24.50 -15.84 0.15
C ASN A 198 -24.30 -15.82 -1.37
N ARG A 199 -24.41 -14.66 -2.02
CA ARG A 199 -24.13 -14.48 -3.46
C ARG A 199 -22.84 -13.69 -3.72
N LYS A 200 -21.87 -13.79 -2.82
CA LYS A 200 -20.52 -13.32 -3.10
C LYS A 200 -19.89 -14.07 -4.28
N ILE A 201 -19.22 -13.34 -5.15
CA ILE A 201 -18.60 -13.88 -6.36
C ILE A 201 -17.30 -13.13 -6.68
N GLU A 202 -16.34 -13.85 -7.26
CA GLU A 202 -15.10 -13.32 -7.80
C GLU A 202 -15.12 -13.43 -9.33
N ILE A 203 -14.99 -12.29 -10.00
CA ILE A 203 -15.12 -12.17 -11.45
C ILE A 203 -13.83 -11.62 -12.08
N GLY A 204 -13.69 -11.77 -13.40
CA GLY A 204 -12.52 -11.32 -14.14
C GLY A 204 -12.85 -10.27 -15.19
N LEU A 205 -12.03 -9.23 -15.31
CA LEU A 205 -12.04 -8.30 -16.45
C LEU A 205 -10.65 -8.22 -17.09
N GLY A 206 -10.57 -8.40 -18.40
CA GLY A 206 -9.28 -8.43 -19.12
C GLY A 206 -8.41 -9.65 -18.79
N VAL A 207 -8.99 -10.66 -18.14
CA VAL A 207 -8.30 -11.90 -17.76
C VAL A 207 -8.97 -13.15 -18.30
N ASN A 208 -10.15 -13.05 -18.92
CA ASN A 208 -10.96 -14.19 -19.32
C ASN A 208 -10.47 -14.76 -20.65
N ASP A 209 -9.31 -15.42 -20.68
CA ASP A 209 -8.71 -15.95 -21.91
C ASP A 209 -9.28 -17.31 -22.33
N SER A 210 -9.92 -18.01 -21.40
CA SER A 210 -10.58 -19.28 -21.67
C SER A 210 -11.73 -19.53 -20.71
N ILE A 211 -12.67 -20.37 -21.13
CA ILE A 211 -13.83 -20.80 -20.32
C ILE A 211 -14.04 -22.29 -20.48
N ARG A 212 -14.41 -22.96 -19.39
CA ARG A 212 -14.79 -24.38 -19.39
C ARG A 212 -16.15 -24.57 -20.07
N THR A 213 -16.22 -25.44 -21.08
CA THR A 213 -17.46 -25.79 -21.78
C THR A 213 -17.51 -27.30 -22.05
N ALA A 214 -18.72 -27.84 -22.25
CA ALA A 214 -18.90 -29.26 -22.62
C ALA A 214 -18.33 -29.63 -24.00
N ALA A 215 -18.07 -28.65 -24.87
CA ALA A 215 -17.70 -28.85 -26.28
C ALA A 215 -16.20 -28.61 -26.58
N GLY A 216 -15.38 -28.22 -25.59
CA GLY A 216 -13.96 -27.94 -25.82
C GLY A 216 -13.11 -29.21 -26.01
N PRO A 217 -12.06 -29.21 -26.85
CA PRO A 217 -11.22 -30.38 -27.12
C PRO A 217 -10.45 -30.92 -25.88
N PHE A 218 -10.49 -30.19 -24.76
CA PHE A 218 -10.00 -30.63 -23.44
C PHE A 218 -10.94 -30.18 -22.30
N GLY A 219 -12.23 -29.96 -22.61
CA GLY A 219 -13.21 -29.34 -21.71
C GLY A 219 -13.10 -27.82 -21.57
N PHE A 220 -12.24 -27.15 -22.35
CA PHE A 220 -12.11 -25.69 -22.39
C PHE A 220 -12.19 -25.15 -23.82
N VAL A 221 -12.77 -23.95 -23.95
CA VAL A 221 -12.64 -23.11 -25.14
C VAL A 221 -11.63 -22.02 -24.80
N SER A 222 -10.48 -22.05 -25.47
CA SER A 222 -9.50 -20.96 -25.46
C SER A 222 -9.93 -19.93 -26.49
N PHE A 223 -9.95 -18.66 -26.11
CA PHE A 223 -10.24 -17.59 -27.04
C PHE A 223 -8.96 -17.23 -27.78
N GLY A 224 -8.97 -17.22 -29.12
CA GLY A 224 -7.79 -17.00 -29.95
C GLY A 224 -7.09 -15.64 -29.74
N SER A 225 -7.73 -14.72 -29.02
CA SER A 225 -7.20 -13.42 -28.63
C SER A 225 -7.26 -13.23 -27.10
N LYS A 226 -6.21 -12.64 -26.55
CA LYS A 226 -6.10 -12.21 -25.14
C LYS A 226 -7.25 -11.25 -24.78
N ASP A 227 -7.84 -11.43 -23.61
CA ASP A 227 -8.85 -10.51 -23.08
C ASP A 227 -8.21 -9.19 -22.62
N PHE A 228 -8.95 -8.09 -22.69
CA PHE A 228 -8.48 -6.78 -22.22
C PHE A 228 -9.64 -5.92 -21.71
N VAL A 229 -9.30 -4.93 -20.88
CA VAL A 229 -10.19 -3.82 -20.56
C VAL A 229 -9.40 -2.51 -20.51
N THR A 230 -9.98 -1.46 -21.11
CA THR A 230 -9.37 -0.14 -21.19
C THR A 230 -10.34 0.93 -20.70
N PHE A 231 -9.86 1.81 -19.82
CA PHE A 231 -10.58 2.98 -19.31
C PHE A 231 -9.73 4.22 -19.52
N THR A 232 -10.17 5.11 -20.40
CA THR A 232 -9.48 6.37 -20.72
C THR A 232 -10.41 7.55 -20.47
N ASN A 233 -9.93 8.59 -19.79
CA ASN A 233 -10.64 9.86 -19.60
C ASN A 233 -12.03 9.74 -18.93
N ASN A 234 -12.33 8.66 -18.22
CA ASN A 234 -13.63 8.51 -17.56
C ASN A 234 -13.61 9.21 -16.21
N TYR A 235 -14.76 9.72 -15.78
CA TYR A 235 -14.81 10.44 -14.51
C TYR A 235 -16.13 10.38 -13.76
N ALA A 236 -16.03 10.54 -12.44
CA ALA A 236 -17.18 10.71 -11.57
C ALA A 236 -17.08 12.04 -10.83
N VAL A 237 -18.13 12.87 -10.91
CA VAL A 237 -18.16 14.20 -10.29
C VAL A 237 -19.42 14.34 -9.45
N ASN A 238 -19.25 14.71 -8.19
CA ASN A 238 -20.36 15.02 -7.29
C ASN A 238 -20.31 16.50 -6.89
N ARG A 239 -21.29 17.29 -7.34
CA ARG A 239 -21.36 18.73 -7.07
C ARG A 239 -22.11 19.10 -5.77
N GLN A 240 -22.46 18.14 -4.92
CA GLN A 240 -23.11 18.42 -3.65
C GLN A 240 -22.12 19.02 -2.64
N ALA A 241 -22.65 19.85 -1.74
CA ALA A 241 -21.92 20.49 -0.65
C ALA A 241 -22.56 20.13 0.70
N SER A 242 -22.45 18.86 1.12
CA SER A 242 -23.07 18.37 2.35
C SER A 242 -22.28 17.21 2.95
N PRO A 243 -22.09 17.15 4.28
CA PRO A 243 -21.51 15.99 4.95
C PRO A 243 -22.26 14.67 4.67
N ASN A 244 -23.55 14.75 4.35
CA ASN A 244 -24.41 13.63 3.99
C ASN A 244 -24.30 13.20 2.51
N SER A 245 -23.50 13.91 1.72
CA SER A 245 -23.18 13.49 0.36
C SER A 245 -22.46 12.14 0.37
N ARG A 246 -22.69 11.33 -0.66
CA ARG A 246 -21.98 10.05 -0.83
C ARG A 246 -20.66 10.22 -1.60
N GLY A 247 -20.38 11.43 -2.09
CA GLY A 247 -19.17 11.76 -2.84
C GLY A 247 -19.12 11.17 -4.24
N ALA A 248 -17.93 11.20 -4.84
CA ALA A 248 -17.60 10.61 -6.13
C ALA A 248 -16.61 9.45 -5.94
N LYS A 249 -16.91 8.28 -6.52
CA LYS A 249 -16.12 7.06 -6.29
C LYS A 249 -15.89 6.28 -7.58
N GLY A 250 -14.65 5.88 -7.83
CA GLY A 250 -14.28 5.08 -9.00
C GLY A 250 -14.47 5.87 -10.29
N GLY A 251 -13.51 6.72 -10.64
CA GLY A 251 -13.61 7.56 -11.85
C GLY A 251 -13.74 6.73 -13.13
N ALA A 252 -13.16 5.54 -13.16
CA ALA A 252 -13.47 4.53 -14.18
C ALA A 252 -14.45 3.48 -13.65
N LEU A 253 -14.04 2.73 -12.63
CA LEU A 253 -14.69 1.51 -12.19
C LEU A 253 -15.05 1.56 -10.70
N TYR A 254 -16.32 1.30 -10.40
CA TYR A 254 -16.81 1.05 -9.06
C TYR A 254 -17.11 -0.44 -8.86
N ILE A 255 -16.50 -1.04 -7.83
CA ILE A 255 -16.73 -2.43 -7.43
C ILE A 255 -17.45 -2.41 -6.10
N GLY A 256 -18.72 -2.78 -6.13
CA GLY A 256 -19.63 -2.73 -4.99
C GLY A 256 -19.73 -4.03 -4.22
N LYS A 257 -20.86 -4.18 -3.54
CA LYS A 257 -21.14 -5.25 -2.57
C LYS A 257 -20.91 -6.64 -3.12
N TYR A 258 -20.39 -7.50 -2.24
CA TYR A 258 -20.18 -8.94 -2.44
C TYR A 258 -19.51 -9.31 -3.77
N THR A 259 -18.64 -8.43 -4.27
CA THR A 259 -17.97 -8.59 -5.56
C THR A 259 -16.47 -8.50 -5.34
N SER A 260 -15.77 -9.57 -5.71
CA SER A 260 -14.31 -9.55 -5.87
C SER A 260 -13.98 -9.43 -7.34
N LEU A 261 -12.89 -8.75 -7.66
CA LEU A 261 -12.46 -8.56 -9.04
C LEU A 261 -11.00 -8.92 -9.21
N ILE A 262 -10.72 -9.69 -10.26
CA ILE A 262 -9.39 -9.85 -10.84
C ILE A 262 -9.34 -9.07 -12.14
N VAL A 263 -8.38 -8.15 -12.28
CA VAL A 263 -8.29 -7.30 -13.47
C VAL A 263 -6.87 -7.21 -14.03
N ASN A 264 -6.78 -7.27 -15.36
CA ASN A 264 -5.63 -6.86 -16.16
C ASN A 264 -6.14 -5.83 -17.18
N GLY A 265 -5.63 -4.60 -17.13
CA GLY A 265 -6.17 -3.53 -17.97
C GLY A 265 -5.42 -2.21 -17.89
N SER A 266 -5.82 -1.28 -18.75
CA SER A 266 -5.24 0.06 -18.87
C SER A 266 -6.19 1.12 -18.34
N PHE A 267 -5.77 1.86 -17.32
CA PHE A 267 -6.53 2.93 -16.66
C PHE A 267 -5.76 4.25 -16.80
N ARG A 268 -6.19 5.10 -17.71
CA ARG A 268 -5.47 6.33 -18.08
C ARG A 268 -6.34 7.57 -17.90
N SER A 269 -5.82 8.55 -17.18
CA SER A 269 -6.45 9.88 -17.03
C SER A 269 -7.87 9.85 -16.46
N ASN A 270 -8.21 8.83 -15.66
CA ASN A 270 -9.52 8.76 -15.01
C ASN A 270 -9.49 9.54 -13.69
N TYR A 271 -10.62 10.14 -13.32
CA TYR A 271 -10.64 10.93 -12.09
C TYR A 271 -11.97 10.95 -11.35
N THR A 272 -11.89 11.27 -10.06
CA THR A 272 -13.05 11.63 -9.24
C THR A 272 -12.92 13.06 -8.74
N GLU A 273 -14.04 13.76 -8.54
CA GLU A 273 -14.02 15.13 -8.04
C GLU A 273 -15.26 15.48 -7.20
N THR A 274 -15.05 16.27 -6.15
CA THR A 274 -16.09 16.81 -5.28
C THR A 274 -15.90 18.32 -5.07
N PRO A 275 -16.09 19.14 -6.11
CA PRO A 275 -15.60 20.52 -6.17
C PRO A 275 -16.21 21.47 -5.13
N TYR A 276 -17.39 21.16 -4.60
CA TYR A 276 -18.10 22.02 -3.66
C TYR A 276 -18.12 21.51 -2.22
N GLN A 277 -17.38 20.43 -1.93
CA GLN A 277 -17.38 19.89 -0.58
C GLN A 277 -16.53 20.76 0.35
N ILE A 278 -17.23 21.54 1.19
CA ILE A 278 -16.64 22.57 2.05
C ILE A 278 -15.85 21.90 3.19
N ASN A 279 -14.70 22.48 3.56
CA ASN A 279 -13.74 22.05 4.61
C ASN A 279 -12.65 21.04 4.21
N SER A 280 -12.14 21.10 2.98
CA SER A 280 -10.96 20.34 2.53
C SER A 280 -11.12 18.81 2.51
N ASN A 281 -12.21 18.25 3.04
CA ASN A 281 -12.49 16.80 3.17
C ASN A 281 -12.65 16.06 1.82
N SER A 282 -12.26 16.65 0.69
CA SER A 282 -12.31 16.00 -0.62
C SER A 282 -11.57 14.65 -0.60
N GLU A 283 -10.60 14.46 0.28
CA GLU A 283 -9.94 13.18 0.52
C GLU A 283 -10.83 12.05 1.03
N GLN A 284 -12.00 12.38 1.59
CA GLN A 284 -12.99 11.43 2.11
C GLN A 284 -14.13 11.18 1.13
N TYR A 285 -14.35 12.10 0.17
CA TYR A 285 -15.48 12.07 -0.74
C TYR A 285 -15.10 11.84 -2.21
N SER A 286 -13.85 12.06 -2.61
CA SER A 286 -13.33 11.77 -3.95
C SER A 286 -12.34 10.60 -3.86
N LEU A 287 -12.81 9.40 -4.20
CA LEU A 287 -12.10 8.15 -3.87
C LEU A 287 -11.87 7.27 -5.11
N GLY A 288 -10.61 6.91 -5.37
CA GLY A 288 -10.25 6.00 -6.46
C GLY A 288 -10.43 6.62 -7.83
N GLY A 289 -9.40 7.27 -8.37
CA GLY A 289 -9.48 7.95 -9.67
C GLY A 289 -9.73 6.96 -10.82
N ALA A 290 -9.10 5.78 -10.75
CA ALA A 290 -9.42 4.67 -11.62
C ALA A 290 -10.44 3.73 -10.95
N ILE A 291 -10.04 3.05 -9.87
CA ILE A 291 -10.82 1.98 -9.26
C ILE A 291 -11.18 2.35 -7.82
N PHE A 292 -12.46 2.19 -7.48
CA PHE A 292 -12.93 2.13 -6.10
C PHE A 292 -13.44 0.72 -5.78
N HIS A 293 -12.94 0.12 -4.71
CA HIS A 293 -13.41 -1.15 -4.15
C HIS A 293 -14.07 -0.92 -2.80
N GLU A 294 -15.35 -1.29 -2.70
CA GLU A 294 -16.17 -1.06 -1.52
C GLU A 294 -15.82 -1.99 -0.34
N ASN A 295 -16.04 -1.50 0.88
CA ASN A 295 -15.91 -2.32 2.08
C ASN A 295 -17.02 -3.40 2.10
N THR A 296 -16.65 -4.61 1.73
CA THR A 296 -17.55 -5.75 1.61
C THR A 296 -16.78 -7.06 1.76
N LEU A 297 -17.50 -8.18 1.83
CA LEU A 297 -16.96 -9.53 1.65
C LEU A 297 -16.45 -9.75 0.21
N GLY A 298 -15.30 -9.18 -0.10
CA GLY A 298 -14.61 -9.32 -1.37
C GLY A 298 -13.21 -8.73 -1.36
N ARG A 299 -12.48 -8.88 -2.47
CA ARG A 299 -11.11 -8.37 -2.66
C ARG A 299 -10.87 -7.88 -4.08
N LEU A 300 -9.81 -7.09 -4.25
CA LEU A 300 -9.30 -6.68 -5.56
C LEU A 300 -7.94 -7.35 -5.83
N GLN A 301 -7.82 -8.01 -6.97
CA GLN A 301 -6.55 -8.48 -7.51
C GLN A 301 -6.21 -7.73 -8.80
N LEU A 302 -5.02 -7.15 -8.85
CA LEU A 302 -4.45 -6.50 -10.03
C LEU A 302 -3.38 -7.42 -10.60
N ARG A 303 -3.52 -7.81 -11.86
CA ARG A 303 -2.60 -8.75 -12.52
C ARG A 303 -2.02 -8.15 -13.77
N GLY A 304 -0.72 -8.24 -13.90
CA GLY A 304 0.02 -8.07 -15.13
C GLY A 304 -0.03 -9.28 -16.06
N ASN A 305 0.60 -9.14 -17.22
CA ASN A 305 0.72 -10.21 -18.21
C ASN A 305 1.98 -9.97 -19.08
N PRO A 306 2.68 -11.02 -19.55
CA PRO A 306 3.80 -10.86 -20.47
C PRO A 306 3.43 -10.18 -21.79
N SER A 307 2.19 -10.34 -22.27
CA SER A 307 1.72 -9.84 -23.56
C SER A 307 1.01 -8.50 -23.47
N LEU A 308 0.34 -8.20 -22.35
CA LEU A 308 -0.44 -6.97 -22.15
C LEU A 308 -0.10 -6.33 -20.80
N ALA A 309 0.29 -5.06 -20.83
CA ALA A 309 0.63 -4.32 -19.62
C ALA A 309 -0.64 -3.99 -18.81
N SER A 310 -0.49 -3.95 -17.48
CA SER A 310 -1.49 -3.36 -16.59
C SER A 310 -0.99 -2.03 -16.07
N GLU A 311 -1.68 -0.96 -16.44
CA GLU A 311 -1.16 0.39 -16.33
C GLU A 311 -2.17 1.31 -15.68
N PHE A 312 -1.71 2.09 -14.71
CA PHE A 312 -2.47 3.13 -14.04
C PHE A 312 -1.71 4.43 -14.21
N LEU A 313 -2.10 5.22 -15.22
CA LEU A 313 -1.38 6.40 -15.65
C LEU A 313 -2.22 7.67 -15.48
N ASN A 314 -1.66 8.71 -14.87
CA ASN A 314 -2.27 10.04 -14.77
C ASN A 314 -3.67 10.06 -14.11
N ASN A 315 -4.01 9.09 -13.26
CA ASN A 315 -5.31 9.09 -12.59
C ASN A 315 -5.30 10.03 -11.37
N ARG A 316 -6.48 10.59 -11.03
CA ARG A 316 -6.60 11.59 -9.96
C ARG A 316 -7.79 11.37 -9.03
N ALA A 317 -7.58 11.54 -7.74
CA ALA A 317 -8.65 11.56 -6.74
C ALA A 317 -8.26 12.37 -5.49
N GLY A 318 -9.19 12.51 -4.55
CA GLY A 318 -8.88 12.96 -3.19
C GLY A 318 -7.98 11.97 -2.45
N SER A 319 -8.34 10.68 -2.47
CA SER A 319 -7.53 9.57 -1.94
C SER A 319 -7.48 8.40 -2.92
N GLY A 320 -6.32 7.75 -3.04
CA GLY A 320 -6.09 6.67 -3.98
C GLY A 320 -6.17 7.17 -5.43
N GLY A 321 -5.15 7.92 -5.87
CA GLY A 321 -5.17 8.59 -7.17
C GLY A 321 -5.51 7.63 -8.31
N ALA A 322 -4.99 6.40 -8.26
CA ALA A 322 -5.48 5.29 -9.09
C ALA A 322 -6.50 4.41 -8.35
N VAL A 323 -6.09 3.78 -7.24
CA VAL A 323 -6.86 2.72 -6.58
C VAL A 323 -7.18 3.10 -5.14
N TYR A 324 -8.45 2.95 -4.78
CA TYR A 324 -8.92 3.05 -3.41
C TYR A 324 -9.62 1.75 -2.99
N CYS A 325 -9.14 1.12 -1.91
CA CYS A 325 -9.79 -0.05 -1.29
C CYS A 325 -10.32 0.29 0.11
N ASP A 326 -11.64 0.18 0.30
CA ASP A 326 -12.29 0.58 1.55
C ASP A 326 -12.44 -0.55 2.58
N GLY A 327 -12.44 -0.13 3.86
CA GLY A 327 -12.65 -0.93 5.08
C GLY A 327 -11.90 -2.26 5.12
N ASN A 328 -12.26 -3.19 6.02
CA ASN A 328 -11.58 -4.48 6.20
C ASN A 328 -12.57 -5.63 6.49
N SER A 329 -13.79 -5.54 5.97
CA SER A 329 -14.83 -6.56 6.21
C SER A 329 -14.43 -7.96 5.77
N ASP A 330 -13.64 -8.09 4.69
CA ASP A 330 -13.01 -9.35 4.31
C ASP A 330 -11.57 -9.39 4.84
N PRO A 331 -11.15 -10.48 5.49
CA PRO A 331 -9.83 -10.56 6.13
C PRO A 331 -8.66 -10.73 5.14
N ARG A 332 -8.94 -11.02 3.87
CA ARG A 332 -7.90 -11.23 2.85
C ARG A 332 -7.26 -9.89 2.44
N PRO A 333 -6.02 -9.87 1.94
CA PRO A 333 -5.41 -8.65 1.42
C PRO A 333 -6.20 -8.01 0.28
N SER A 334 -6.20 -6.67 0.22
CA SER A 334 -6.76 -5.91 -0.89
C SER A 334 -6.12 -4.50 -0.98
N PRO A 335 -5.48 -4.11 -2.09
CA PRO A 335 -5.31 -4.93 -3.29
C PRO A 335 -4.25 -6.03 -3.11
N ILE A 336 -4.41 -7.10 -3.88
CA ILE A 336 -3.34 -8.06 -4.19
C ILE A 336 -2.80 -7.67 -5.56
N ILE A 337 -1.51 -7.35 -5.65
CA ILE A 337 -0.86 -6.91 -6.88
C ILE A 337 0.16 -7.94 -7.29
N GLY A 338 -0.05 -8.50 -8.48
CA GLY A 338 0.78 -9.56 -9.01
C GLY A 338 0.44 -10.94 -8.46
N GLY A 339 1.46 -11.81 -8.42
CA GLY A 339 1.33 -13.20 -8.00
C GLY A 339 1.91 -13.45 -6.62
N SER A 340 2.84 -14.39 -6.54
CA SER A 340 3.52 -14.78 -5.31
C SER A 340 4.92 -15.33 -5.61
N ASP A 341 5.66 -15.74 -4.57
CA ASP A 341 6.99 -16.35 -4.68
C ASP A 341 6.99 -17.86 -4.96
N VAL A 342 5.86 -18.44 -5.38
CA VAL A 342 5.82 -19.86 -5.75
C VAL A 342 6.84 -20.19 -6.85
N SER A 343 7.30 -21.44 -6.89
CA SER A 343 8.33 -21.90 -7.82
C SER A 343 7.88 -21.93 -9.28
N ASN A 344 6.58 -21.76 -9.56
CA ASN A 344 6.00 -21.75 -10.89
C ASN A 344 6.18 -20.37 -11.57
N PRO A 345 7.00 -20.25 -12.64
CA PRO A 345 7.25 -18.97 -13.31
C PRO A 345 5.98 -18.31 -13.87
N ARG A 346 4.99 -19.08 -14.31
CA ARG A 346 3.74 -18.56 -14.89
C ARG A 346 2.91 -17.79 -13.86
N ILE A 347 2.97 -18.19 -12.59
CA ILE A 347 2.27 -17.49 -11.50
C ILE A 347 3.01 -16.21 -11.13
N ARG A 348 4.34 -16.22 -11.18
CA ARG A 348 5.13 -15.00 -10.97
C ARG A 348 4.85 -13.95 -12.05
N ASP A 349 4.59 -14.37 -13.29
CA ASP A 349 4.23 -13.47 -14.40
C ASP A 349 2.93 -12.66 -14.16
N TYR A 350 2.12 -12.99 -13.15
CA TYR A 350 1.05 -12.10 -12.71
C TYR A 350 1.58 -10.72 -12.28
N GLY A 351 2.85 -10.60 -11.87
CA GLY A 351 3.50 -9.32 -11.55
C GLY A 351 4.16 -8.61 -12.73
N ARG A 352 3.97 -9.08 -13.97
CA ARG A 352 4.73 -8.63 -15.13
C ARG A 352 4.11 -7.41 -15.80
N ARG A 353 4.93 -6.44 -16.20
CA ARG A 353 4.54 -5.21 -16.91
C ARG A 353 3.41 -4.47 -16.18
N MET A 354 3.63 -4.19 -14.90
CA MET A 354 2.71 -3.43 -14.06
C MET A 354 3.27 -2.06 -13.71
N SER A 355 2.46 -1.02 -13.90
CA SER A 355 2.87 0.36 -13.66
C SER A 355 1.78 1.21 -13.01
N PHE A 356 2.21 2.09 -12.10
CA PHE A 356 1.45 3.16 -11.48
C PHE A 356 2.27 4.43 -11.61
N GLU A 357 1.93 5.26 -12.59
CA GLU A 357 2.75 6.41 -12.95
C GLU A 357 1.96 7.70 -13.03
N ASN A 358 2.57 8.77 -12.50
CA ASN A 358 2.01 10.13 -12.54
C ASN A 358 0.60 10.24 -11.92
N ASN A 359 0.21 9.31 -11.04
CA ASN A 359 -1.06 9.40 -10.36
C ASN A 359 -0.97 10.41 -9.22
N THR A 360 -2.07 11.12 -8.98
CA THR A 360 -2.10 12.22 -8.02
C THR A 360 -3.27 12.06 -7.06
N ALA A 361 -2.98 12.15 -5.76
CA ALA A 361 -3.98 12.24 -4.71
C ALA A 361 -3.89 13.60 -4.00
N ILE A 362 -5.04 14.21 -3.70
CA ILE A 362 -5.05 15.44 -2.89
C ILE A 362 -4.45 15.16 -1.50
N ALA A 363 -4.69 13.97 -0.93
CA ALA A 363 -4.27 13.65 0.42
C ALA A 363 -3.45 12.35 0.52
N HIS A 364 -4.05 11.20 0.23
CA HIS A 364 -3.45 9.93 0.62
C HIS A 364 -3.29 8.98 -0.56
N GLY A 365 -2.09 8.39 -0.68
CA GLY A 365 -1.81 7.32 -1.65
C GLY A 365 -1.89 7.82 -3.08
N GLY A 366 -0.82 8.45 -3.56
CA GLY A 366 -0.81 9.06 -4.90
C GLY A 366 -1.20 8.06 -5.99
N ALA A 367 -0.74 6.81 -5.87
CA ALA A 367 -1.26 5.69 -6.64
C ALA A 367 -2.35 4.93 -5.88
N ILE A 368 -2.04 4.43 -4.69
CA ILE A 368 -2.88 3.47 -3.98
C ILE A 368 -3.15 3.94 -2.56
N TYR A 369 -4.44 3.97 -2.20
CA TYR A 369 -4.88 4.07 -0.82
C TYR A 369 -5.67 2.83 -0.43
N THR A 370 -5.36 2.26 0.73
CA THR A 370 -6.13 1.11 1.25
C THR A 370 -6.30 1.17 2.75
N LYS A 371 -7.46 0.71 3.22
CA LYS A 371 -7.75 0.45 4.64
C LYS A 371 -7.55 -1.03 5.03
N ARG A 372 -6.85 -1.80 4.20
CA ARG A 372 -6.55 -3.24 4.38
C ARG A 372 -5.06 -3.51 4.26
N ASN A 373 -4.66 -4.69 4.71
CA ASN A 373 -3.40 -5.28 4.29
C ASN A 373 -3.32 -5.39 2.76
N LEU A 374 -2.10 -5.39 2.23
CA LEU A 374 -1.85 -5.47 0.79
C LEU A 374 -0.60 -6.30 0.50
N THR A 375 -0.56 -6.85 -0.70
CA THR A 375 0.61 -7.56 -1.22
C THR A 375 0.98 -7.04 -2.60
N VAL A 376 2.27 -6.90 -2.85
CA VAL A 376 2.84 -6.55 -4.15
C VAL A 376 3.93 -7.55 -4.48
N TYR A 377 3.78 -8.23 -5.61
CA TYR A 377 4.76 -9.18 -6.14
C TYR A 377 5.04 -8.84 -7.60
N GLY A 378 6.26 -8.40 -7.90
CA GLY A 378 6.80 -8.41 -9.25
C GLY A 378 7.00 -9.84 -9.77
N ALA A 379 7.16 -9.95 -11.08
CA ALA A 379 7.49 -11.19 -11.77
C ALA A 379 8.96 -11.61 -11.59
N GLY A 380 9.28 -12.81 -12.07
CA GLY A 380 10.64 -13.36 -12.06
C GLY A 380 11.18 -13.57 -10.64
N GLY A 381 12.42 -13.14 -10.42
CA GLY A 381 13.15 -13.33 -9.18
C GLY A 381 13.95 -14.63 -9.11
N PHE A 382 14.57 -14.87 -7.96
CA PHE A 382 15.32 -16.09 -7.69
C PHE A 382 14.39 -17.30 -7.55
N ILE A 383 14.70 -18.38 -8.26
CA ILE A 383 14.00 -19.68 -8.20
C ILE A 383 15.04 -20.80 -8.19
N ASN A 384 15.47 -21.24 -6.98
CA ASN A 384 16.30 -22.42 -6.68
C ASN A 384 17.03 -23.07 -7.88
N ASP A 385 17.94 -22.34 -8.51
CA ASP A 385 18.80 -22.78 -9.62
C ASP A 385 18.08 -23.38 -10.87
N LEU A 386 16.83 -23.00 -11.16
CA LEU A 386 16.15 -23.43 -12.39
C LEU A 386 16.62 -22.65 -13.65
N PRO A 387 17.01 -23.33 -14.75
CA PRO A 387 17.59 -22.74 -15.98
C PRO A 387 16.65 -21.94 -16.87
N LEU A 388 15.42 -21.67 -16.43
CA LEU A 388 14.37 -21.06 -17.25
C LEU A 388 13.92 -19.68 -16.76
N ALA A 389 14.50 -19.14 -15.68
CA ALA A 389 14.07 -17.86 -15.13
C ALA A 389 14.85 -16.68 -15.73
N GLN A 390 14.24 -15.96 -16.68
CA GLN A 390 14.53 -14.53 -16.77
C GLN A 390 14.18 -13.93 -15.41
N ALA A 391 15.18 -13.68 -14.56
CA ALA A 391 14.94 -13.41 -13.14
C ALA A 391 14.71 -11.91 -12.89
N TYR A 392 15.56 -11.06 -13.47
CA TYR A 392 15.52 -9.62 -13.26
C TYR A 392 15.68 -8.90 -14.60
N GLY A 393 14.67 -8.14 -15.02
CA GLY A 393 14.61 -7.52 -16.33
C GLY A 393 13.62 -6.36 -16.38
N THR A 394 13.58 -5.64 -17.50
CA THR A 394 12.54 -4.62 -17.72
C THR A 394 11.16 -5.26 -17.70
N GLY A 395 10.24 -4.66 -16.94
CA GLY A 395 8.88 -5.15 -16.79
C GLY A 395 8.72 -6.35 -15.85
N PHE A 396 9.77 -6.77 -15.13
CA PHE A 396 9.66 -7.77 -14.06
C PHE A 396 9.23 -7.17 -12.73
N THR A 397 9.49 -5.88 -12.52
CA THR A 397 9.10 -5.19 -11.30
C THR A 397 7.74 -4.52 -11.44
N VAL A 398 7.00 -4.43 -10.33
CA VAL A 398 5.85 -3.53 -10.24
C VAL A 398 6.40 -2.12 -10.01
N ARG A 399 6.14 -1.20 -10.95
CA ARG A 399 6.70 0.15 -10.91
C ARG A 399 5.69 1.16 -10.37
N PHE A 400 6.12 1.93 -9.38
CA PHE A 400 5.45 3.12 -8.85
C PHE A 400 6.35 4.33 -9.08
N ALA A 401 6.05 5.15 -10.09
CA ALA A 401 6.91 6.28 -10.43
C ALA A 401 6.16 7.61 -10.53
N ASN A 402 6.80 8.69 -10.08
CA ASN A 402 6.28 10.07 -10.19
C ASN A 402 4.88 10.28 -9.60
N ASN A 403 4.46 9.44 -8.64
CA ASN A 403 3.16 9.62 -8.00
C ASN A 403 3.27 10.69 -6.91
N THR A 404 2.18 11.43 -6.71
CA THR A 404 2.15 12.53 -5.74
C THR A 404 0.96 12.44 -4.80
N ALA A 405 1.18 12.76 -3.53
CA ALA A 405 0.14 12.84 -2.52
C ALA A 405 0.33 14.07 -1.62
N GLY A 406 -0.75 14.73 -1.20
CA GLY A 406 -0.63 15.89 -0.32
C GLY A 406 -0.17 15.54 1.10
N PHE A 407 -0.67 14.44 1.70
CA PHE A 407 -0.54 14.18 3.13
C PHE A 407 0.21 12.90 3.48
N SER A 408 -0.03 11.76 2.81
CA SER A 408 0.68 10.52 3.15
C SER A 408 0.88 9.58 1.97
N GLY A 409 2.04 8.95 1.87
CA GLY A 409 2.31 7.89 0.91
C GLY A 409 2.29 8.41 -0.53
N GLY A 410 3.42 8.92 -1.01
CA GLY A 410 3.51 9.48 -2.37
C GLY A 410 3.09 8.46 -3.44
N ALA A 411 3.40 7.17 -3.24
CA ALA A 411 2.83 6.08 -4.02
C ALA A 411 1.71 5.34 -3.26
N ILE A 412 2.02 4.76 -2.10
CA ILE A 412 1.12 3.87 -1.36
C ILE A 412 0.88 4.41 0.04
N ALA A 413 -0.39 4.50 0.44
CA ALA A 413 -0.79 4.77 1.80
C ALA A 413 -1.70 3.67 2.34
N VAL A 414 -1.32 3.09 3.49
CA VAL A 414 -2.09 2.08 4.21
C VAL A 414 -2.59 2.64 5.52
N HIS A 415 -3.89 2.63 5.72
CA HIS A 415 -4.53 3.19 6.91
C HIS A 415 -5.47 2.13 7.51
N LEU A 416 -4.91 1.20 8.28
CA LEU A 416 -5.75 0.20 8.94
C LEU A 416 -6.53 0.83 10.09
N PRO A 417 -7.80 0.42 10.33
CA PRO A 417 -8.60 0.92 11.43
C PRO A 417 -7.92 0.79 12.80
N SER A 418 -7.93 1.88 13.58
CA SER A 418 -7.47 1.88 14.98
C SER A 418 -8.59 1.43 15.92
N ILE A 419 -8.97 0.16 15.87
CA ILE A 419 -10.01 -0.45 16.73
C ILE A 419 -9.41 -1.12 17.98
N GLU A 420 -10.26 -1.44 18.96
CA GLU A 420 -9.93 -2.24 20.14
C GLU A 420 -10.87 -3.47 20.19
N PRO A 421 -10.36 -4.71 20.23
CA PRO A 421 -8.94 -5.09 20.14
C PRO A 421 -8.31 -4.70 18.79
N PRO A 422 -6.98 -4.52 18.71
CA PRO A 422 -6.31 -4.22 17.44
C PRO A 422 -6.62 -5.26 16.37
N VAL A 423 -6.59 -4.84 15.11
CA VAL A 423 -6.76 -5.74 13.95
C VAL A 423 -5.81 -6.95 14.08
N PRO A 424 -6.27 -8.19 13.86
CA PRO A 424 -5.44 -9.40 13.95
C PRO A 424 -4.23 -9.34 13.02
N ILE A 425 -3.13 -10.01 13.39
CA ILE A 425 -1.84 -9.91 12.67
C ILE A 425 -1.94 -10.32 11.19
N GLU A 426 -2.77 -11.32 10.87
CA GLU A 426 -3.04 -11.77 9.51
C GLU A 426 -3.76 -10.72 8.64
N GLN A 427 -4.37 -9.71 9.25
CA GLN A 427 -5.02 -8.60 8.56
C GLN A 427 -4.17 -7.32 8.58
N ARG A 428 -2.97 -7.37 9.16
CA ARG A 428 -2.06 -6.22 9.25
C ARG A 428 -0.85 -6.30 8.33
N TYR A 429 -0.43 -7.50 7.92
CA TYR A 429 0.81 -7.64 7.17
C TYR A 429 0.77 -6.92 5.82
N ILE A 430 1.88 -6.30 5.44
CA ILE A 430 2.12 -5.68 4.15
C ILE A 430 3.37 -6.34 3.57
N ARG A 431 3.30 -6.70 2.29
CA ARG A 431 4.42 -7.32 1.58
C ARG A 431 4.71 -6.60 0.29
N LEU A 432 5.95 -6.17 0.12
CA LEU A 432 6.44 -5.61 -1.12
C LEU A 432 7.61 -6.48 -1.60
N VAL A 433 7.44 -7.11 -2.75
CA VAL A 433 8.41 -8.03 -3.34
C VAL A 433 8.63 -7.65 -4.79
N ARG A 434 9.90 -7.41 -5.19
CA ARG A 434 10.27 -7.02 -6.56
C ARG A 434 9.45 -5.83 -7.07
N ALA A 435 9.50 -4.73 -6.33
CA ALA A 435 8.85 -3.47 -6.68
C ALA A 435 9.87 -2.34 -6.81
N GLU A 436 9.52 -1.31 -7.55
CA GLU A 436 10.33 -0.10 -7.72
C GLU A 436 9.50 1.14 -7.38
N PHE A 437 9.99 1.95 -6.45
CA PHE A 437 9.42 3.23 -6.07
C PHE A 437 10.39 4.33 -6.48
N ARG A 438 10.06 5.07 -7.54
CA ARG A 438 10.92 6.10 -8.10
C ARG A 438 10.25 7.46 -8.11
N ASP A 439 10.96 8.49 -7.67
CA ASP A 439 10.55 9.88 -7.87
C ASP A 439 9.15 10.21 -7.28
N ASN A 440 8.68 9.43 -6.31
CA ASN A 440 7.39 9.68 -5.69
C ASN A 440 7.53 10.76 -4.61
N THR A 441 6.49 11.57 -4.47
CA THR A 441 6.53 12.75 -3.61
C THR A 441 5.31 12.83 -2.70
N VAL A 442 5.54 13.20 -1.44
CA VAL A 442 4.47 13.55 -0.50
C VAL A 442 4.72 14.90 0.16
N GLY A 443 3.67 15.66 0.44
CA GLY A 443 3.78 16.89 1.24
C GLY A 443 4.25 18.11 0.45
N GLN A 444 4.42 18.00 -0.87
CA GLN A 444 4.77 19.12 -1.74
C GLN A 444 3.52 19.99 -1.96
N LEU A 445 3.19 20.77 -0.94
CA LEU A 445 2.06 21.68 -0.94
C LEU A 445 2.42 23.02 -1.60
N ALA A 446 1.41 23.79 -1.99
CA ALA A 446 1.63 25.12 -2.54
C ALA A 446 2.33 26.02 -1.49
N PRO A 447 3.22 26.94 -1.89
CA PRO A 447 3.87 27.87 -0.96
C PRO A 447 2.87 28.72 -0.15
N SER A 448 1.65 28.93 -0.68
CA SER A 448 0.55 29.65 -0.04
C SER A 448 -0.30 28.78 0.90
N SER A 449 0.00 27.49 1.08
CA SER A 449 -0.75 26.60 1.96
C SER A 449 -0.65 27.07 3.42
N SER A 450 -1.78 27.05 4.13
CA SER A 450 -1.82 27.46 5.53
C SER A 450 -1.09 26.46 6.43
N LEU A 451 -0.70 26.94 7.61
CA LEU A 451 -0.05 26.12 8.63
C LEU A 451 -0.87 24.87 9.01
N GLU A 452 -2.19 25.00 9.07
CA GLU A 452 -3.09 23.91 9.41
C GLU A 452 -3.13 22.80 8.35
N ILE A 453 -2.93 23.13 7.07
CA ILE A 453 -2.81 22.13 6.00
C ILE A 453 -1.45 21.44 6.09
N ILE A 454 -0.38 22.19 6.32
CA ILE A 454 0.98 21.65 6.45
C ILE A 454 1.07 20.65 7.62
N LYS A 455 0.37 20.92 8.72
CA LYS A 455 0.28 20.00 9.87
C LYS A 455 -0.37 18.65 9.54
N GLN A 456 -1.13 18.53 8.46
CA GLN A 456 -1.78 17.26 8.08
C GLN A 456 -0.83 16.29 7.39
N VAL A 457 0.38 16.73 7.00
CA VAL A 457 1.35 15.90 6.28
C VAL A 457 2.00 14.88 7.23
N GLN A 458 1.81 13.60 6.92
CA GLN A 458 2.23 12.43 7.72
C GLN A 458 3.51 11.77 7.20
N GLY A 459 3.79 11.87 5.90
CA GLY A 459 5.06 11.47 5.30
C GLY A 459 5.01 10.20 4.47
N GLY A 460 6.15 9.51 4.35
CA GLY A 460 6.33 8.36 3.48
C GLY A 460 6.36 8.76 2.00
N GLY A 461 7.53 9.22 1.52
CA GLY A 461 7.68 9.68 0.13
C GLY A 461 7.29 8.63 -0.90
N ALA A 462 7.56 7.36 -0.62
CA ALA A 462 6.99 6.23 -1.36
C ALA A 462 5.83 5.58 -0.62
N VAL A 463 6.08 5.08 0.59
CA VAL A 463 5.15 4.22 1.33
C VAL A 463 4.90 4.79 2.72
N TYR A 464 3.63 4.98 3.05
CA TYR A 464 3.18 5.29 4.39
C TYR A 464 2.29 4.17 4.92
N SER A 465 2.58 3.68 6.13
CA SER A 465 1.74 2.69 6.79
C SER A 465 1.38 3.09 8.21
N LYS A 466 0.07 3.13 8.46
CA LYS A 466 -0.53 3.36 9.77
C LYS A 466 -1.23 2.08 10.24
N ASN A 467 -0.76 1.54 11.36
CA ASN A 467 -1.16 0.28 11.99
C ASN A 467 -0.95 -0.99 11.14
N GLY A 468 -0.47 -0.89 9.90
CA GLY A 468 -0.18 -2.04 9.04
C GLY A 468 1.28 -2.46 9.11
N ASP A 469 1.55 -3.72 9.45
CA ASP A 469 2.88 -4.26 9.64
C ASP A 469 3.59 -4.40 8.28
N LEU A 470 4.61 -3.58 7.97
CA LEU A 470 5.52 -3.81 6.82
C LEU A 470 6.38 -5.06 7.09
N ASN A 471 5.73 -6.21 7.00
CA ASN A 471 6.23 -7.48 7.45
C ASN A 471 7.35 -7.96 6.52
N VAL A 472 7.23 -7.75 5.20
CA VAL A 472 8.26 -8.14 4.24
C VAL A 472 8.49 -7.07 3.18
N ILE A 473 9.76 -6.68 3.01
CA ILE A 473 10.30 -5.90 1.90
C ILE A 473 11.44 -6.71 1.30
N LYS A 474 11.26 -7.21 0.07
CA LYS A 474 12.14 -8.20 -0.53
C LYS A 474 12.49 -7.85 -1.97
N GLY A 475 13.77 -7.56 -2.25
CA GLY A 475 14.23 -7.17 -3.59
C GLY A 475 13.56 -5.89 -4.11
N VAL A 476 13.29 -4.92 -3.23
CA VAL A 476 12.59 -3.67 -3.58
C VAL A 476 13.56 -2.51 -3.71
N GLU A 477 13.34 -1.65 -4.70
CA GLU A 477 14.07 -0.39 -4.86
C GLU A 477 13.23 0.82 -4.43
N PHE A 478 13.80 1.69 -3.63
CA PHE A 478 13.29 3.03 -3.32
C PHE A 478 14.34 4.05 -3.77
N ASN A 479 14.06 4.77 -4.86
CA ASN A 479 15.00 5.71 -5.45
C ASN A 479 14.39 7.12 -5.60
N ASN A 480 15.08 8.14 -5.10
CA ASN A 480 14.71 9.55 -5.26
C ASN A 480 13.27 9.89 -4.80
N ASN A 481 12.75 9.19 -3.79
CA ASN A 481 11.45 9.54 -3.21
C ASN A 481 11.63 10.68 -2.20
N ARG A 482 10.62 11.54 -2.08
CA ARG A 482 10.70 12.76 -1.26
C ARG A 482 9.50 12.93 -0.35
N ALA A 483 9.78 13.25 0.90
CA ALA A 483 8.79 13.66 1.89
C ALA A 483 9.06 15.09 2.32
N PHE A 484 8.22 16.02 1.88
CA PHE A 484 8.30 17.43 2.24
C PHE A 484 7.55 17.69 3.54
N ASN A 485 8.13 18.54 4.40
CA ASN A 485 7.53 18.92 5.69
C ASN A 485 7.16 17.71 6.55
N SER A 486 7.90 16.59 6.42
CA SER A 486 7.48 15.31 6.99
C SER A 486 8.62 14.31 7.12
N ASN A 487 8.29 13.08 7.54
CA ASN A 487 9.25 12.04 7.87
C ASN A 487 9.17 10.87 6.87
N GLY A 488 10.25 10.07 6.81
CA GLY A 488 10.30 8.88 5.97
C GLY A 488 10.42 9.22 4.49
N GLY A 489 11.62 9.59 4.02
CA GLY A 489 11.85 9.96 2.63
C GLY A 489 11.46 8.86 1.64
N ALA A 490 11.72 7.59 1.98
CA ALA A 490 11.10 6.45 1.30
C ALA A 490 9.90 5.90 2.08
N ILE A 491 10.13 5.46 3.32
CA ILE A 491 9.14 4.73 4.11
C ILE A 491 8.89 5.45 5.43
N ALA A 492 7.61 5.61 5.78
CA ALA A 492 7.17 5.97 7.12
C ALA A 492 6.24 4.89 7.69
N MET A 493 6.62 4.34 8.84
CA MET A 493 5.88 3.29 9.57
C MET A 493 5.39 3.82 10.91
N VAL A 494 4.09 3.67 11.17
CA VAL A 494 3.41 4.24 12.33
C VAL A 494 2.56 3.17 13.02
N HIS A 495 3.06 2.63 14.14
CA HIS A 495 2.52 1.47 14.85
C HIS A 495 2.32 1.74 16.35
N PRO A 496 1.41 2.64 16.75
CA PRO A 496 1.29 3.04 18.15
C PRO A 496 0.73 1.94 19.08
N ARG A 497 0.24 0.81 18.56
CA ARG A 497 -0.47 -0.21 19.35
C ARG A 497 0.07 -1.64 19.24
N THR A 498 0.84 -1.98 18.21
CA THR A 498 1.13 -3.38 17.87
C THR A 498 2.59 -3.54 17.48
N SER A 499 3.24 -4.58 18.00
CA SER A 499 4.62 -4.95 17.64
C SER A 499 4.61 -6.12 16.65
N SER A 500 5.51 -6.08 15.66
CA SER A 500 5.72 -7.13 14.67
C SER A 500 7.18 -7.18 14.19
N ARG A 501 7.64 -8.39 13.82
CA ARG A 501 8.93 -8.52 13.14
C ARG A 501 8.81 -8.06 11.69
N ARG A 502 9.76 -7.25 11.25
CA ARG A 502 9.81 -6.65 9.91
C ARG A 502 11.08 -7.10 9.21
N PHE A 503 10.96 -7.61 7.98
CA PHE A 503 12.06 -8.21 7.23
C PHE A 503 12.34 -7.44 5.95
N PHE A 504 13.51 -6.80 5.89
CA PHE A 504 14.07 -6.14 4.71
C PHE A 504 15.21 -7.02 4.20
N ILE A 505 14.95 -7.81 3.16
CA ILE A 505 15.82 -8.92 2.77
C ILE A 505 16.05 -8.94 1.25
N SER A 506 16.97 -9.78 0.80
CA SER A 506 17.18 -9.99 -0.63
C SER A 506 16.14 -10.95 -1.22
N ASP A 507 15.93 -10.88 -2.54
CA ASP A 507 15.01 -11.76 -3.25
C ASP A 507 15.40 -13.24 -3.20
N ALA A 508 16.68 -13.52 -2.95
CA ALA A 508 17.20 -14.88 -2.76
C ALA A 508 16.77 -15.50 -1.42
N ASP A 509 16.46 -14.69 -0.41
CA ASP A 509 16.17 -15.17 0.93
C ASP A 509 14.78 -15.81 1.03
N ALA A 510 14.68 -16.91 1.78
CA ALA A 510 13.45 -17.68 1.95
C ALA A 510 12.73 -17.28 3.23
N LEU A 511 11.44 -17.00 3.14
CA LEU A 511 10.62 -16.60 4.29
C LEU A 511 10.12 -17.82 5.07
N THR A 512 10.09 -17.71 6.40
CA THR A 512 9.33 -18.62 7.26
C THR A 512 7.96 -18.00 7.53
N LEU A 513 6.91 -18.64 7.02
CA LEU A 513 5.53 -18.14 7.08
C LEU A 513 4.67 -18.98 8.02
N LEU A 514 3.79 -18.33 8.76
CA LEU A 514 2.65 -18.96 9.41
C LEU A 514 1.58 -19.34 8.37
N PRO A 515 0.67 -20.29 8.69
CA PRO A 515 -0.44 -20.66 7.81
C PRO A 515 -1.33 -19.48 7.40
N ASN A 516 -1.43 -18.46 8.25
CA ASN A 516 -2.18 -17.23 7.99
C ASN A 516 -1.43 -16.23 7.06
N GLY A 517 -0.25 -16.60 6.57
CA GLY A 517 0.56 -15.74 5.71
C GLY A 517 1.35 -14.66 6.46
N THR A 518 1.55 -14.73 7.77
CA THR A 518 2.46 -13.79 8.45
C THR A 518 3.88 -14.34 8.44
N ALA A 519 4.87 -13.53 8.05
CA ALA A 519 6.28 -13.92 8.16
C ALA A 519 6.79 -13.76 9.59
N ILE A 520 7.49 -14.79 10.08
CA ILE A 520 8.02 -14.85 11.46
C ILE A 520 9.55 -14.97 11.50
N GLY A 521 10.18 -15.22 10.36
CA GLY A 521 11.62 -15.38 10.19
C GLY A 521 12.00 -15.53 8.72
N TYR A 522 13.29 -15.71 8.47
CA TYR A 522 13.84 -15.99 7.15
C TYR A 522 15.11 -16.84 7.24
N THR A 523 15.42 -17.55 6.16
CA THR A 523 16.69 -18.25 5.96
C THR A 523 17.45 -17.53 4.85
N SER A 524 18.69 -17.11 5.14
CA SER A 524 19.54 -16.47 4.14
C SER A 524 19.97 -17.48 3.08
N ASN A 525 19.85 -17.11 1.81
CA ASN A 525 20.44 -17.89 0.72
C ASN A 525 21.64 -17.15 0.13
N ASP A 526 22.80 -17.78 0.25
CA ASP A 526 24.08 -17.21 -0.17
C ASP A 526 24.50 -17.74 -1.54
N SER A 527 23.78 -18.71 -2.13
CA SER A 527 24.19 -19.38 -3.37
C SER A 527 24.39 -18.39 -4.51
N LEU A 528 23.43 -17.46 -4.69
CA LEU A 528 23.47 -16.40 -5.70
C LEU A 528 24.70 -15.48 -5.59
N TYR A 529 25.32 -15.40 -4.40
CA TYR A 529 26.40 -14.47 -4.11
C TYR A 529 27.74 -15.18 -3.85
N ASP A 530 27.80 -16.51 -4.00
CA ASP A 530 29.04 -17.28 -3.89
C ASP A 530 29.71 -17.39 -5.27
N ASN A 531 30.72 -16.55 -5.49
CA ASN A 531 31.48 -16.51 -6.75
C ASN A 531 32.20 -17.84 -7.07
N ARG A 532 32.22 -18.81 -6.15
CA ARG A 532 32.78 -20.15 -6.37
C ARG A 532 31.77 -21.14 -6.94
N ARG A 533 30.48 -20.81 -6.95
CA ARG A 533 29.40 -21.65 -7.48
C ARG A 533 28.88 -21.04 -8.77
N GLN A 534 28.78 -21.86 -9.82
CA GLN A 534 28.09 -21.45 -11.03
C GLN A 534 26.59 -21.53 -10.77
N THR A 535 25.97 -20.40 -10.45
CA THR A 535 24.52 -20.30 -10.29
C THR A 535 23.85 -20.15 -11.64
N VAL A 536 22.67 -20.73 -11.75
CA VAL A 536 21.90 -20.72 -12.99
C VAL A 536 21.26 -19.34 -13.24
N VAL A 537 21.01 -18.59 -12.17
CA VAL A 537 20.65 -17.17 -12.20
C VAL A 537 21.88 -16.35 -11.81
N ALA A 538 22.26 -15.35 -12.61
CA ALA A 538 23.36 -14.46 -12.28
C ALA A 538 22.99 -13.52 -11.13
N ALA A 539 23.97 -13.20 -10.27
CA ALA A 539 23.81 -12.18 -9.24
C ALA A 539 23.45 -10.83 -9.90
N ASP A 540 22.36 -10.22 -9.45
CA ASP A 540 21.87 -8.95 -9.98
C ASP A 540 21.61 -7.99 -8.82
N VAL A 541 21.98 -6.72 -8.97
CA VAL A 541 21.73 -5.71 -7.93
C VAL A 541 20.24 -5.57 -7.60
N ARG A 542 19.35 -5.90 -8.54
CA ARG A 542 17.89 -5.90 -8.38
C ARG A 542 17.38 -7.00 -7.46
N SER A 543 18.18 -8.03 -7.15
CA SER A 543 17.85 -8.99 -6.10
C SER A 543 17.97 -8.37 -4.70
N LEU A 544 18.66 -7.24 -4.54
CA LEU A 544 18.85 -6.57 -3.26
C LEU A 544 17.70 -5.61 -2.96
N THR A 545 17.42 -5.43 -1.66
CA THR A 545 16.58 -4.31 -1.19
C THR A 545 17.43 -3.05 -1.07
N ARG A 546 16.95 -1.94 -1.63
CA ARG A 546 17.78 -0.77 -1.96
C ARG A 546 17.05 0.54 -1.66
N PHE A 547 17.75 1.47 -1.00
CA PHE A 547 17.29 2.82 -0.69
C PHE A 547 18.31 3.84 -1.19
N TYR A 548 17.98 4.54 -2.26
CA TYR A 548 18.86 5.46 -2.95
C TYR A 548 18.27 6.86 -3.02
N ASN A 549 19.07 7.87 -2.70
CA ASN A 549 18.74 9.28 -2.98
C ASN A 549 17.41 9.77 -2.37
N ASN A 550 16.86 9.07 -1.36
CA ASN A 550 15.57 9.46 -0.79
C ASN A 550 15.77 10.64 0.18
N MET A 551 14.77 11.51 0.29
CA MET A 551 14.89 12.74 1.05
C MET A 551 13.68 12.97 1.97
N ALA A 552 13.96 13.16 3.27
CA ALA A 552 13.00 13.70 4.22
C ALA A 552 13.36 15.18 4.48
N GLU A 553 12.58 16.09 3.91
CA GLU A 553 12.80 17.53 4.03
C GLU A 553 12.11 18.07 5.28
N PRO A 554 12.85 18.67 6.23
CA PRO A 554 12.25 19.34 7.36
C PRO A 554 11.50 20.59 6.89
N ASN A 555 10.56 21.06 7.72
CA ASN A 555 9.95 22.35 7.51
C ASN A 555 10.98 23.46 7.83
N PRO A 556 11.12 24.49 6.97
CA PRO A 556 12.01 25.61 7.23
C PRO A 556 11.59 26.47 8.43
N ASP A 557 10.31 26.45 8.81
CA ASP A 557 9.83 27.11 10.02
C ASP A 557 10.24 26.30 11.26
N SER A 558 11.20 26.84 12.01
CA SER A 558 11.71 26.23 13.23
C SER A 558 10.65 26.02 14.31
N ARG A 559 9.50 26.72 14.25
CA ARG A 559 8.35 26.47 15.16
C ARG A 559 7.66 25.14 14.87
N LEU A 560 7.84 24.60 13.67
CA LEU A 560 7.29 23.31 13.22
C LEU A 560 8.33 22.19 13.29
N GLN A 561 9.61 22.54 13.44
CA GLN A 561 10.62 21.60 13.90
C GLN A 561 10.31 21.25 15.35
N GLY A 562 9.68 20.09 15.54
CA GLY A 562 9.19 19.63 16.84
C GLY A 562 7.67 19.52 16.91
N SER A 563 6.87 20.00 15.95
CA SER A 563 5.40 20.05 16.13
C SER A 563 4.69 18.70 16.24
N GLY A 564 5.38 17.57 16.01
CA GLY A 564 4.88 16.21 16.25
C GLY A 564 3.66 15.81 15.41
N THR A 565 3.20 16.68 14.51
CA THR A 565 1.95 16.48 13.77
C THR A 565 2.04 15.42 12.68
N THR A 566 3.23 14.85 12.42
CA THR A 566 3.34 13.70 11.52
C THR A 566 2.52 12.50 11.99
N GLN A 567 2.09 12.45 13.25
CA GLN A 567 1.52 11.24 13.84
C GLN A 567 0.30 11.50 14.72
N MET A 568 -0.87 11.52 14.04
CA MET A 568 -2.20 11.03 14.44
C MET A 568 -3.34 12.06 14.30
N SER A 569 -4.41 11.65 13.60
CA SER A 569 -5.66 12.43 13.47
C SER A 569 -6.45 12.44 14.78
N ALA A 570 -7.43 13.35 14.85
CA ALA A 570 -8.14 13.88 16.02
C ALA A 570 -8.63 12.94 17.15
N ASN A 571 -8.51 11.60 17.05
CA ASN A 571 -9.10 10.64 18.01
C ASN A 571 -8.14 9.53 18.47
N SER A 572 -6.84 9.73 18.45
CA SER A 572 -5.91 8.72 18.96
C SER A 572 -4.87 9.35 19.86
N ILE A 573 -4.53 8.65 20.95
CA ILE A 573 -3.68 9.10 22.06
C ILE A 573 -2.51 9.89 21.50
N ASP A 574 -2.56 11.19 21.73
CA ASP A 574 -1.48 12.06 21.34
C ASP A 574 -0.27 11.65 22.17
N ILE A 575 0.71 11.03 21.53
CA ILE A 575 2.04 10.94 22.12
C ILE A 575 2.64 12.34 21.95
N LYS A 576 2.05 13.36 22.60
CA LYS A 576 2.68 14.67 22.78
C LYS A 576 3.89 14.41 23.65
N ARG A 577 5.00 14.01 23.04
CA ARG A 577 6.29 14.04 23.69
C ARG A 577 6.61 15.52 23.82
N PHE A 578 6.28 16.09 24.96
CA PHE A 578 6.78 17.40 25.34
C PHE A 578 8.04 17.18 26.13
N HIS A 579 8.97 18.11 25.97
CA HIS A 579 10.19 18.13 26.74
C HIS A 579 9.85 18.25 28.23
N PRO A 580 10.29 17.31 29.09
CA PRO A 580 10.08 17.41 30.52
C PRO A 580 10.93 18.58 31.06
N GLY A 581 10.27 19.69 31.39
CA GLY A 581 10.92 20.93 31.86
C GLY A 581 10.32 22.22 31.29
N PHE A 582 9.58 22.14 30.18
CA PHE A 582 8.76 23.27 29.69
C PHE A 582 7.36 23.19 30.30
N ILE A 583 7.07 24.07 31.26
CA ILE A 583 5.71 24.29 31.76
C ILE A 583 4.87 24.74 30.57
N ARG A 584 3.72 24.09 30.31
CA ARG A 584 2.72 24.65 29.39
C ARG A 584 2.37 26.03 29.92
N ASP A 585 2.69 27.08 29.18
CA ASP A 585 2.04 28.35 29.48
C ASP A 585 0.51 28.19 29.31
N VAL A 586 -0.25 29.16 29.83
CA VAL A 586 -1.73 29.14 29.78
C VAL A 586 -2.25 29.17 28.33
N LEU A 587 -1.37 29.38 27.34
CA LEU A 587 -1.64 29.37 25.90
C LEU A 587 -1.24 28.03 25.22
N GLY A 588 -0.66 27.08 25.95
CA GLY A 588 -0.33 25.73 25.48
C GLY A 588 1.05 25.56 24.83
N ASN A 589 1.98 26.50 25.01
CA ASN A 589 3.34 26.40 24.45
C ASN A 589 4.26 25.53 25.31
N GLY A 590 4.82 24.47 24.72
CA GLY A 590 5.90 23.66 25.27
C GLY A 590 6.74 23.10 24.13
N LEU A 591 8.05 22.91 24.34
CA LEU A 591 8.93 22.27 23.35
C LEU A 591 8.42 20.84 23.10
N ARG A 592 7.94 20.57 21.89
CA ARG A 592 7.51 19.24 21.45
C ARG A 592 8.72 18.50 20.84
N GLU A 593 8.89 17.24 21.20
CA GLU A 593 10.10 16.42 20.96
C GLU A 593 10.11 15.68 19.61
N ASN A 594 9.11 15.86 18.75
CA ASN A 594 9.06 15.14 17.46
C ASN A 594 9.12 16.10 16.26
N GLY A 595 10.27 16.09 15.58
CA GLY A 595 10.54 16.89 14.38
C GLY A 595 9.95 16.33 13.08
N VAL A 596 10.01 17.17 12.05
CA VAL A 596 9.87 16.80 10.64
C VAL A 596 11.25 16.67 10.01
N GLY A 597 11.38 15.94 8.89
CA GLY A 597 12.67 15.67 8.24
C GLY A 597 13.43 14.50 8.84
N LEU A 598 12.77 13.58 9.54
CA LEU A 598 13.38 12.41 10.19
C LEU A 598 13.30 11.18 9.27
N GLY A 599 14.35 10.36 9.25
CA GLY A 599 14.35 9.08 8.52
C GLY A 599 14.43 9.26 7.01
N GLY A 600 15.65 9.39 6.46
CA GLY A 600 15.83 9.61 5.02
C GLY A 600 15.39 8.40 4.19
N ALA A 601 15.83 7.20 4.56
CA ALA A 601 15.28 5.97 4.00
C ALA A 601 14.06 5.49 4.79
N ILE A 602 14.22 5.23 6.10
CA ILE A 602 13.17 4.61 6.92
C ILE A 602 12.91 5.46 8.16
N TYR A 603 11.65 5.84 8.37
CA TYR A 603 11.15 6.41 9.60
C TYR A 603 10.20 5.45 10.30
N ILE A 604 10.38 5.31 11.61
CA ILE A 604 9.64 4.35 12.44
C ILE A 604 9.15 5.08 13.68
N LEU A 605 7.84 5.09 13.88
CA LEU A 605 7.24 5.34 15.19
C LEU A 605 6.48 4.10 15.60
N ASP A 606 6.86 3.58 16.75
CA ASP A 606 6.26 2.38 17.33
C ASP A 606 5.78 2.65 18.77
N SER A 607 4.97 1.74 19.30
CA SER A 607 4.38 1.86 20.65
C SER A 607 5.44 1.85 21.75
N VAL A 608 5.43 2.87 22.61
CA VAL A 608 6.22 2.90 23.85
C VAL A 608 5.36 2.39 25.00
N THR A 609 5.36 1.08 25.25
CA THR A 609 4.62 0.47 26.37
C THR A 609 5.59 -0.07 27.44
N PRO A 610 5.37 0.22 28.74
CA PRO A 610 6.20 -0.33 29.82
C PRO A 610 6.08 -1.85 30.00
N GLN A 611 5.02 -2.48 29.48
CA GLN A 611 4.78 -3.92 29.58
C GLN A 611 5.67 -4.70 28.60
N ARG A 612 6.85 -5.11 29.10
CA ARG A 612 7.90 -5.82 28.34
C ARG A 612 7.61 -7.31 28.08
N ARG A 613 6.62 -7.90 28.75
CA ARG A 613 6.55 -9.38 28.94
C ARG A 613 6.25 -10.22 27.69
N PHE A 614 5.97 -9.63 26.52
CA PHE A 614 5.72 -10.37 25.27
C PHE A 614 6.20 -9.64 23.99
N ARG A 615 7.07 -8.61 24.11
CA ARG A 615 7.51 -7.82 22.93
C ARG A 615 8.88 -8.25 22.44
N ALA A 616 8.96 -8.60 21.16
CA ALA A 616 10.19 -8.76 20.40
C ALA A 616 10.04 -7.98 19.08
N ASP A 617 9.84 -6.65 19.17
CA ASP A 617 9.82 -5.78 18.00
C ASP A 617 11.23 -5.69 17.42
N SER A 618 11.37 -6.02 16.13
CA SER A 618 12.67 -6.01 15.48
C SER A 618 12.53 -5.77 14.00
N ILE A 619 13.47 -5.02 13.46
CA ILE A 619 13.65 -4.85 12.03
C ILE A 619 14.92 -5.58 11.64
N PHE A 620 14.82 -6.49 10.69
CA PHE A 620 15.95 -7.22 10.14
C PHE A 620 16.27 -6.67 8.78
N LEU A 621 17.51 -6.21 8.60
CA LEU A 621 18.07 -5.78 7.33
C LEU A 621 19.13 -6.81 6.93
N ASN A 622 18.86 -7.58 5.88
CA ASN A 622 19.83 -8.52 5.31
C ASN A 622 20.09 -8.16 3.86
N ARG A 623 21.35 -7.88 3.52
CA ARG A 623 21.76 -7.44 2.17
C ARG A 623 20.97 -6.23 1.67
N VAL A 624 20.79 -5.26 2.55
CA VAL A 624 20.15 -3.98 2.24
C VAL A 624 21.21 -2.95 1.89
N ARG A 625 20.98 -2.17 0.84
CA ARG A 625 21.80 -1.00 0.50
C ARG A 625 21.06 0.29 0.84
N ILE A 626 21.71 1.17 1.60
CA ILE A 626 21.18 2.48 2.00
C ILE A 626 22.22 3.53 1.62
N GLN A 627 21.96 4.25 0.52
CA GLN A 627 22.96 5.14 -0.08
C GLN A 627 22.37 6.50 -0.45
N ASN A 628 23.15 7.57 -0.24
CA ASN A 628 22.81 8.93 -0.67
C ASN A 628 21.50 9.51 -0.11
N ASN A 629 20.95 8.93 0.94
CA ASN A 629 19.70 9.43 1.51
C ASN A 629 19.99 10.68 2.36
N THR A 630 19.06 11.63 2.34
CA THR A 630 19.16 12.90 3.06
C THR A 630 18.01 13.06 4.03
N ALA A 631 18.32 13.49 5.25
CA ALA A 631 17.33 13.83 6.26
C ALA A 631 17.88 14.93 7.16
N TYR A 632 17.02 15.57 7.95
CA TYR A 632 17.45 16.38 9.08
C TYR A 632 18.28 15.53 10.06
N THR A 633 17.73 14.39 10.50
CA THR A 633 18.47 13.34 11.21
C THR A 633 17.92 11.94 10.93
N GLY A 634 18.69 10.90 11.26
CA GLY A 634 18.43 9.52 10.88
C GLY A 634 18.42 9.36 9.36
N SER A 635 19.47 9.81 8.69
CA SER A 635 19.53 9.82 7.21
C SER A 635 19.36 8.42 6.60
N ALA A 636 19.78 7.35 7.30
CA ALA A 636 19.40 5.99 6.97
C ALA A 636 18.09 5.58 7.67
N VAL A 637 18.13 5.42 8.99
CA VAL A 637 16.98 4.97 9.78
C VAL A 637 16.80 5.89 10.98
N TYR A 638 15.54 6.25 11.24
CA TYR A 638 15.15 6.92 12.47
C TYR A 638 14.08 6.13 13.22
N SER A 639 14.33 5.88 14.50
CA SER A 639 13.39 5.38 15.50
C SER A 639 13.73 5.96 16.86
N ASP A 640 12.74 6.54 17.53
CA ASP A 640 12.88 7.01 18.91
C ASP A 640 12.48 5.94 19.95
N ASN A 641 12.13 4.72 19.51
CA ASN A 641 11.78 3.61 20.38
C ASN A 641 13.04 2.89 20.88
N TYR A 642 13.29 2.97 22.18
CA TYR A 642 14.45 2.35 22.84
C TYR A 642 14.36 0.84 23.03
N ASP A 643 13.19 0.23 22.87
CA ASP A 643 13.02 -1.22 22.91
C ASP A 643 13.12 -1.85 21.49
N LEU A 644 13.13 -1.04 20.43
CA LEU A 644 13.17 -1.52 19.04
C LEU A 644 14.59 -1.87 18.61
N LYS A 645 14.81 -3.15 18.27
CA LYS A 645 16.10 -3.61 17.71
C LYS A 645 16.11 -3.49 16.19
N VAL A 646 17.17 -2.88 15.65
CA VAL A 646 17.44 -2.83 14.21
C VAL A 646 18.67 -3.70 13.94
N VAL A 647 18.46 -4.88 13.39
CA VAL A 647 19.47 -5.92 13.17
C VAL A 647 20.00 -5.83 11.75
N LEU A 648 21.30 -5.61 11.58
CA LEU A 648 21.95 -5.50 10.27
C LEU A 648 22.86 -6.70 10.01
N THR A 649 22.70 -7.26 8.81
CA THR A 649 23.49 -8.39 8.31
C THR A 649 23.84 -8.12 6.84
N ARG A 650 25.12 -8.16 6.46
CA ARG A 650 25.59 -7.98 5.07
C ARG A 650 25.10 -6.69 4.39
N CYS A 651 24.88 -5.62 5.15
CA CYS A 651 24.35 -4.36 4.64
C CYS A 651 25.44 -3.40 4.16
N LEU A 652 25.10 -2.50 3.25
CA LEU A 652 25.94 -1.38 2.81
C LEU A 652 25.23 -0.06 3.11
N VAL A 653 25.90 0.82 3.87
CA VAL A 653 25.36 2.11 4.31
C VAL A 653 26.40 3.19 4.06
N THR A 654 26.21 4.01 3.03
CA THR A 654 27.24 4.97 2.65
C THR A 654 26.68 6.25 2.05
N SER A 655 27.43 7.35 2.15
CA SER A 655 27.10 8.63 1.49
C SER A 655 25.75 9.22 1.93
N ASN A 656 25.18 8.77 3.05
CA ASN A 656 23.95 9.36 3.58
C ASN A 656 24.28 10.64 4.35
N LYS A 657 23.39 11.64 4.27
CA LYS A 657 23.62 12.98 4.82
C LYS A 657 22.56 13.39 5.84
N SER A 658 23.02 13.78 7.03
CA SER A 658 22.22 14.42 8.06
C SER A 658 22.50 15.93 8.07
N THR A 659 21.46 16.72 7.82
CA THR A 659 21.57 18.18 7.68
C THR A 659 21.40 18.94 8.99
N SER A 660 20.99 18.27 10.07
CA SER A 660 20.80 18.92 11.36
C SER A 660 22.07 19.62 11.83
N PRO A 661 22.00 20.92 12.17
CA PRO A 661 23.11 21.65 12.80
C PRO A 661 23.23 21.28 14.29
N VAL A 662 22.21 20.62 14.86
CA VAL A 662 22.13 20.31 16.28
C VAL A 662 23.25 19.35 16.69
N GLY A 663 24.03 19.75 17.70
CA GLY A 663 25.14 18.97 18.23
C GLY A 663 26.34 18.81 17.26
N ARG A 664 26.31 19.46 16.09
CA ARG A 664 27.34 19.27 15.03
C ARG A 664 28.74 19.69 15.46
N THR A 665 28.85 20.65 16.39
CA THR A 665 30.09 21.16 16.97
C THR A 665 30.32 20.75 18.43
N GLN A 666 29.43 19.93 19.01
CA GLN A 666 29.48 19.56 20.43
C GLN A 666 30.02 18.13 20.60
N ASP A 667 31.01 17.96 21.47
CA ASP A 667 31.61 16.64 21.77
C ASP A 667 30.74 15.75 22.65
N VAL A 668 29.91 16.34 23.50
CA VAL A 668 28.93 15.65 24.33
C VAL A 668 27.61 16.40 24.26
N ILE A 669 26.52 15.67 24.04
CA ILE A 669 25.16 16.17 24.21
C ILE A 669 24.73 15.75 25.62
N GLY A 670 24.69 16.72 26.54
CA GLY A 670 24.57 16.49 27.99
C GLY A 670 23.17 16.10 28.47
N GLY A 671 22.21 15.93 27.56
CA GLY A 671 20.81 15.67 27.89
C GLY A 671 19.83 16.69 27.26
N PRO A 672 18.66 16.94 27.86
CA PRO A 672 17.66 17.90 27.38
C PRO A 672 18.18 19.35 27.30
N LEU A 673 17.53 20.20 26.49
CA LEU A 673 17.75 21.64 26.46
C LEU A 673 17.19 22.27 27.75
N VAL A 674 18.07 22.86 28.56
CA VAL A 674 17.70 23.52 29.83
C VAL A 674 18.18 24.97 29.78
N GLY A 675 17.27 25.92 29.54
CA GLY A 675 17.62 27.34 29.42
C GLY A 675 18.38 27.64 28.12
N ALA A 676 19.54 28.32 28.21
CA ALA A 676 20.45 28.55 27.08
C ALA A 676 21.53 27.45 26.97
N ASP A 677 21.61 26.56 27.96
CA ASP A 677 22.56 25.47 28.00
C ASP A 677 22.00 24.24 27.30
N ASN A 678 22.90 23.50 26.65
CA ASN A 678 22.57 22.24 25.97
C ASN A 678 21.48 22.40 24.86
N PRO A 679 21.61 23.38 23.93
CA PRO A 679 20.63 23.66 22.86
C PRO A 679 20.36 22.48 21.91
N ALA A 680 21.10 21.38 22.07
CA ALA A 680 20.92 20.18 21.31
C ALA A 680 19.91 19.24 21.97
N SER A 681 18.67 19.28 21.50
CA SER A 681 17.72 18.19 21.76
C SER A 681 18.31 16.89 21.19
N SER A 682 18.43 15.87 22.04
CA SER A 682 19.08 14.59 21.74
C SER A 682 18.48 13.91 20.50
N ASP A 683 17.17 14.00 20.34
CA ASP A 683 16.34 13.47 19.24
C ASP A 683 16.52 14.19 17.89
N LEU A 684 17.11 15.39 17.89
CA LEU A 684 17.33 16.18 16.69
C LEU A 684 18.80 16.24 16.27
N ALA A 685 19.71 15.69 17.08
CA ALA A 685 21.13 15.64 16.76
C ALA A 685 21.40 14.88 15.46
N GLY A 686 22.28 15.39 14.62
CA GLY A 686 22.49 14.83 13.29
C GLY A 686 23.12 13.43 13.29
N ALA A 687 22.35 12.41 12.90
CA ALA A 687 22.79 11.00 12.90
C ALA A 687 22.48 10.26 11.60
N THR A 688 23.27 9.23 11.26
CA THR A 688 22.95 8.28 10.18
C THR A 688 21.89 7.27 10.63
N PHE A 689 22.14 6.63 11.77
CA PHE A 689 21.20 5.75 12.45
C PHE A 689 20.76 6.39 13.76
N TYR A 690 19.45 6.49 13.96
CA TYR A 690 18.85 6.83 15.24
C TYR A 690 18.01 5.64 15.69
N GLY A 691 18.44 4.93 16.75
CA GLY A 691 17.83 3.67 17.16
C GLY A 691 18.86 2.69 17.75
N GLU A 692 18.38 1.57 18.28
CA GLU A 692 19.26 0.52 18.79
C GLU A 692 19.69 -0.44 17.68
N ILE A 693 20.93 -0.26 17.22
CA ILE A 693 21.50 -1.00 16.09
C ILE A 693 22.26 -2.23 16.58
N ILE A 694 21.99 -3.39 15.97
CA ILE A 694 22.68 -4.64 16.28
C ILE A 694 23.41 -5.12 15.03
N GLY A 695 24.65 -5.56 15.19
CA GLY A 695 25.38 -6.28 14.14
C GLY A 695 24.78 -7.67 13.82
N PRO A 696 25.50 -8.50 13.05
CA PRO A 696 25.00 -9.79 12.60
C PRO A 696 24.71 -10.75 13.77
N ILE A 697 23.61 -11.53 13.65
CA ILE A 697 23.19 -12.54 14.64
C ILE A 697 23.21 -13.93 13.98
N PRO A 698 23.80 -14.97 14.62
CA PRO A 698 24.54 -14.93 15.88
C PRO A 698 25.85 -14.16 15.74
N TRP A 699 26.38 -13.63 16.85
CA TRP A 699 27.58 -12.79 16.87
C TRP A 699 28.80 -13.46 16.23
N THR A 700 28.88 -14.80 16.27
CA THR A 700 29.95 -15.61 15.66
C THR A 700 29.98 -15.53 14.12
N SER A 701 28.93 -15.00 13.48
CA SER A 701 28.85 -14.87 12.02
C SER A 701 29.53 -13.62 11.45
N PHE A 702 30.16 -12.80 12.31
CA PHE A 702 30.72 -11.50 11.92
C PHE A 702 31.70 -11.56 10.74
N ASN A 703 32.43 -12.66 10.57
CA ASN A 703 33.43 -12.83 9.50
C ASN A 703 32.82 -13.08 8.10
N ILE A 704 31.57 -13.53 8.02
CA ILE A 704 30.86 -13.81 6.75
C ILE A 704 29.63 -12.92 6.54
N ALA A 705 29.21 -12.21 7.58
CA ALA A 705 27.97 -11.44 7.60
C ALA A 705 28.16 -9.95 7.90
N ALA A 706 29.40 -9.46 7.87
CA ALA A 706 29.75 -8.09 8.23
C ALA A 706 28.98 -7.03 7.43
N ASN A 707 28.71 -5.89 8.06
CA ASN A 707 28.13 -4.71 7.42
C ASN A 707 29.23 -3.71 7.03
N SER A 708 29.02 -2.94 5.96
CA SER A 708 29.90 -1.86 5.52
C SER A 708 29.22 -0.51 5.71
N ILE A 709 29.75 0.34 6.58
CA ILE A 709 29.17 1.62 6.96
C ILE A 709 30.25 2.70 6.90
N TYR A 710 30.28 3.53 5.86
CA TYR A 710 31.37 4.49 5.64
C TYR A 710 30.91 5.69 4.79
N ASP A 711 31.68 6.78 4.78
CA ASP A 711 31.39 8.03 4.03
C ASP A 711 30.01 8.64 4.30
N ASN A 712 29.44 8.46 5.48
CA ASN A 712 28.20 9.15 5.85
C ASN A 712 28.52 10.52 6.46
N ASP A 713 27.86 11.57 5.97
CA ASP A 713 27.95 12.94 6.52
C ASP A 713 26.92 13.10 7.64
N ALA A 714 27.32 12.78 8.86
CA ALA A 714 26.54 13.00 10.06
C ALA A 714 27.48 13.26 11.24
N ARG A 715 26.97 13.88 12.32
CA ARG A 715 27.74 14.00 13.56
C ARG A 715 27.96 12.64 14.20
N PHE A 716 26.89 11.83 14.24
CA PHE A 716 26.94 10.48 14.80
C PHE A 716 26.60 9.45 13.72
N ILE A 717 27.37 8.38 13.63
CA ILE A 717 26.97 7.25 12.80
C ILE A 717 25.80 6.50 13.43
N ILE A 718 25.87 6.26 14.75
CA ILE A 718 24.77 5.71 15.54
C ILE A 718 24.49 6.64 16.72
N ARG A 719 23.21 6.99 16.89
CA ARG A 719 22.68 7.61 18.09
C ARG A 719 21.64 6.69 18.72
N LEU A 720 21.87 6.33 19.98
CA LEU A 720 20.92 5.51 20.72
C LEU A 720 19.72 6.36 21.16
N PRO A 721 18.51 5.78 21.15
CA PRO A 721 17.33 6.42 21.70
C PRO A 721 17.52 6.59 23.21
N ASP A 722 17.02 7.70 23.74
CA ASP A 722 17.08 7.95 25.17
C ASP A 722 16.22 6.89 25.88
N ALA A 723 16.78 6.22 26.88
CA ALA A 723 16.03 5.33 27.75
C ALA A 723 14.83 6.09 28.35
N PRO A 724 13.68 5.44 28.62
CA PRO A 724 12.50 6.09 29.16
C PRO A 724 12.81 6.76 30.52
N ASN A 725 13.87 6.29 31.19
CA ASN A 725 14.36 6.76 32.48
C ASN A 725 15.62 7.65 32.37
N SER A 726 16.11 7.98 31.16
CA SER A 726 17.24 8.91 30.97
C SER A 726 16.80 10.34 30.64
N LYS A 727 15.56 10.53 30.15
CA LYS A 727 14.88 11.83 30.14
C LYS A 727 14.27 12.20 31.51
N SER A 728 14.54 11.39 32.54
CA SER A 728 13.93 11.36 33.88
C SER A 728 14.85 11.84 35.01
N VAL A 729 15.97 12.52 34.71
CA VAL A 729 16.74 13.21 35.79
C VAL A 729 15.86 14.23 36.55
N LEU A 730 14.69 14.59 35.99
CA LEU A 730 13.63 15.37 36.66
C LEU A 730 12.39 14.57 37.13
N SER A 731 12.34 13.24 36.96
CA SER A 731 11.19 12.41 37.38
C SER A 731 11.52 11.30 38.41
N GLY A 732 12.64 11.42 39.12
CA GLY A 732 12.89 10.73 40.39
C GLY A 732 13.17 9.22 40.32
N GLY A 733 13.44 8.65 39.14
CA GLY A 733 13.78 7.23 38.97
C GLY A 733 15.29 6.97 38.95
N THR A 734 15.72 5.81 39.44
CA THR A 734 17.13 5.38 39.52
C THR A 734 17.76 5.08 38.15
N GLY A 735 18.09 6.14 37.41
CA GLY A 735 19.31 6.36 36.61
C GLY A 735 20.00 5.27 35.78
N VAL A 736 19.42 4.10 35.51
CA VAL A 736 20.12 3.03 34.76
C VAL A 736 19.39 2.73 33.46
N GLY A 737 19.86 3.32 32.36
CA GLY A 737 19.50 2.91 31.01
C GLY A 737 20.18 1.57 30.68
N PHE A 738 19.41 0.49 30.60
CA PHE A 738 19.89 -0.82 30.13
C PHE A 738 19.99 -0.88 28.59
N GLY A 739 20.59 0.14 27.98
CA GLY A 739 20.95 0.16 26.57
C GLY A 739 22.43 -0.16 26.43
N GLY A 740 22.75 -1.43 26.18
CA GLY A 740 24.12 -1.91 26.03
C GLY A 740 24.15 -3.06 25.05
N VAL A 741 24.17 -2.74 23.75
CA VAL A 741 24.36 -3.74 22.71
C VAL A 741 25.66 -3.45 21.96
N ASP A 742 26.29 -4.54 21.54
CA ASP A 742 27.50 -4.63 20.73
C ASP A 742 27.28 -3.98 19.35
N THR A 743 27.21 -2.65 19.33
CA THR A 743 27.07 -1.85 18.10
C THR A 743 28.34 -1.90 17.26
N LEU A 744 29.50 -2.24 17.85
CA LEU A 744 30.81 -2.08 17.23
C LEU A 744 31.29 -3.35 16.49
N ARG A 745 30.93 -4.56 16.94
CA ARG A 745 31.47 -5.81 16.35
C ARG A 745 30.67 -6.28 15.13
N GLY A 746 31.41 -6.72 14.10
CA GLY A 746 30.83 -7.15 12.82
C GLY A 746 30.41 -6.03 11.87
N ASN A 747 30.73 -4.78 12.20
CA ASN A 747 30.50 -3.61 11.37
C ASN A 747 31.85 -3.01 10.95
N TYR A 748 32.06 -2.81 9.65
CA TYR A 748 33.21 -2.10 9.09
C TYR A 748 32.85 -0.62 8.93
N TRP A 749 33.55 0.26 9.64
CA TRP A 749 33.16 1.67 9.83
C TRP A 749 33.89 2.69 8.92
N GLY A 750 34.52 2.26 7.83
CA GLY A 750 35.37 3.17 7.01
C GLY A 750 36.69 3.52 7.72
N GLU A 751 37.42 4.53 7.22
CA GLU A 751 38.84 4.79 7.53
C GLU A 751 39.19 4.79 9.03
N GLN A 752 39.55 3.61 9.55
CA GLN A 752 40.42 3.45 10.72
C GLN A 752 41.87 3.82 10.39
N LYS A 753 42.17 4.27 9.17
CA LYS A 753 43.54 4.49 8.70
C LYS A 753 44.23 5.62 9.46
N GLU A 754 43.55 6.73 9.74
CA GLU A 754 44.15 7.80 10.54
C GLU A 754 44.26 7.45 12.03
N MET A 755 43.30 6.73 12.62
CA MET A 755 43.39 6.35 14.03
C MET A 755 44.42 5.25 14.26
N PHE A 756 44.56 4.29 13.34
CA PHE A 756 45.57 3.23 13.39
C PHE A 756 46.96 3.75 13.01
N GLN A 757 47.08 4.72 12.09
CA GLN A 757 48.34 5.42 11.80
C GLN A 757 48.72 6.41 12.91
N ARG A 758 47.76 7.04 13.60
CA ARG A 758 48.01 7.82 14.82
C ARG A 758 48.38 6.93 15.99
N LEU A 759 47.78 5.74 16.14
CA LEU A 759 48.21 4.74 17.10
C LEU A 759 49.61 4.22 16.77
N LEU A 760 49.92 3.92 15.50
CA LEU A 760 51.26 3.54 15.06
C LEU A 760 52.28 4.68 15.22
N LYS A 761 51.88 5.94 15.02
CA LYS A 761 52.72 7.13 15.30
C LYS A 761 52.90 7.39 16.79
N GLN A 762 51.90 7.12 17.63
CA GLN A 762 52.02 7.20 19.09
C GLN A 762 52.82 6.02 19.68
N VAL A 763 52.70 4.82 19.12
CA VAL A 763 53.51 3.64 19.46
C VAL A 763 54.96 3.81 18.98
N ASN A 764 55.18 4.47 17.83
CA ASN A 764 56.52 4.85 17.37
C ASN A 764 57.10 6.06 18.14
N LEU A 765 56.28 6.92 18.75
CA LEU A 765 56.76 7.96 19.67
C LEU A 765 57.23 7.39 21.00
N PHE A 766 56.67 6.26 21.44
CA PHE A 766 57.14 5.51 22.62
C PHE A 766 58.41 4.67 22.35
N HIS A 767 58.74 4.39 21.09
CA HIS A 767 59.96 3.67 20.71
C HIS A 767 61.20 4.57 20.55
N HIS A 768 61.05 5.89 20.67
CA HIS A 768 62.18 6.85 20.59
C HIS A 768 62.70 7.35 21.94
N LEU A 769 62.19 6.84 23.08
CA LEU A 769 62.67 7.20 24.41
C LEU A 769 63.29 6.04 25.22
N THR A 770 63.47 4.86 24.62
CA THR A 770 64.06 3.72 25.35
C THR A 770 64.83 2.75 24.47
N VAL A 771 65.82 3.23 23.70
CA VAL A 771 66.95 2.38 23.25
C VAL A 771 68.23 3.22 23.18
N GLU A 772 68.86 3.43 24.34
CA GLU A 772 70.30 3.18 24.41
C GLU A 772 70.44 1.72 24.85
N TYR A 773 71.31 0.97 24.18
CA TYR A 773 71.68 -0.44 24.38
C TYR A 773 70.97 -1.57 23.57
N LYS A 774 71.74 -2.04 22.58
CA LYS A 774 71.96 -3.43 22.12
C LYS A 774 70.84 -4.10 21.29
N LYS A 775 70.97 -4.06 19.97
CA LYS A 775 71.60 -5.08 19.08
C LYS A 775 70.89 -6.45 19.06
N ARG A 776 70.42 -6.78 17.85
CA ARG A 776 70.07 -8.10 17.26
C ARG A 776 68.76 -8.71 17.75
N PHE A 777 67.79 -8.90 16.86
CA PHE A 777 67.18 -10.21 16.60
C PHE A 777 66.27 -10.21 15.36
N SER A 778 66.26 -11.39 14.74
CA SER A 778 65.67 -11.80 13.48
C SER A 778 64.18 -12.14 13.63
N PHE A 779 63.38 -11.91 12.57
CA PHE A 779 62.00 -12.39 12.50
C PHE A 779 61.93 -13.91 12.34
N LYS A 780 61.15 -14.58 13.19
CA LYS A 780 60.61 -15.93 12.93
C LYS A 780 59.20 -16.02 13.52
N VAL A 781 58.21 -16.15 12.64
CA VAL A 781 56.81 -16.45 12.98
C VAL A 781 56.71 -17.94 13.34
N MET A 782 56.09 -18.27 14.46
CA MET A 782 55.60 -19.62 14.73
C MET A 782 54.24 -19.56 15.42
N VAL A 783 53.23 -20.03 14.70
CA VAL A 783 51.86 -20.26 15.15
C VAL A 783 51.86 -21.45 16.11
N LYS A 784 51.17 -21.33 17.25
CA LYS A 784 50.77 -22.50 18.06
C LYS A 784 49.32 -22.35 18.52
N HIS A 785 48.46 -23.18 17.93
CA HIS A 785 47.14 -23.52 18.45
C HIS A 785 47.28 -24.29 19.76
N THR A 786 46.42 -23.98 20.73
CA THR A 786 46.05 -24.90 21.81
C THR A 786 44.57 -24.77 22.10
N CYS A 787 43.81 -25.79 21.70
CA CYS A 787 42.56 -26.19 22.34
C CYS A 787 42.88 -26.92 23.64
N SER A 788 42.01 -26.79 24.64
CA SER A 788 41.77 -27.86 25.62
C SER A 788 40.38 -27.72 26.26
N SER A 789 39.60 -28.79 26.03
CA SER A 789 38.43 -29.35 26.75
C SER A 789 37.28 -28.44 27.16
#